data_AF-A0AA95LL62-F1
#
_entry.id   AF-A0AA95LL62-F1
#
_cell.length_a   1.000
_cell.length_b   1.000
_cell.length_c   1.000
_cell.angle_alpha   90.00
_cell.angle_beta   90.00
_cell.angle_gamma   90.00
#
_symmetry.space_group_name_H-M   'P 1'
#
loop_
_entity.id
_entity.type
_entity.pdbx_description
1 polymer ?
#
loop_
_entity_poly.entity_id
_entity_poly.type
_entity_poly.pdbx_seq_one_letter_code
_entity_poly.pdbx_strand_id
1 'polypeptide(L)'
;MYFSKRKWRFGNLLTKMILVAALMFSFTISLARPAFAATVATYPSYFGTSSIYSLKVDSTTIRVARQFDYSFAQFAYTGTATFKVTASENINTYNISPHSYGIEATVNGKDLTFTLPQAGSRYLVIKINNLENLVIMADPLETDRPSPNGGSVKSIMDYPDVDNTGGTLMTSIIQQAINDANARSGGGTVYFPAGIYKFSQLEMKSNVTLYLAAGAVLRGSSDVNDYDFSGDDFPAANIRIVGKSNVAIKGRGMIDSNGTTLTTGDSGPNRENIISSSKSGGGTKPNNLTFEGITLRDGTTWNFRIQDATNVNIKNVKIINNVHWIHGDGFDLVNTSHAVVDHCFAYTGDDVYDAKSSSEEPMTDVVFKNSLAYTESAGTKVGMQGQASLSDIWFKNIDVILGYRGISVDHDQGNGVWDGIHFIDIRTEKIHNNGTSGQFRTAPILIWTAKYGSSEVGPVSNVELTRVSFENINNYHSFIQGYDSSSEVSNVSITDLKMNGNLITNASQGLIDIGANTSNISFHTSASYKLSSANSGRFADVDGGSLADGAQVIQWTDNGGLNQHWELVDAGDGYYKLRNRKSGKVMDVTNGSTANGAAIIQWADNDGNNQQWKVVDVGGGYSKLVNRKSGKVLDVDARSTENGAQLIQWTDNGGNNQKWKLIEQQ
;
A
#
# COMPACT_ATOMS: atom_id res chain seq x y z
N MET A 1 -81.38 -13.33 -41.64
CA MET A 1 -82.04 -12.26 -42.42
C MET A 1 -81.17 -11.01 -42.30
N TYR A 2 -80.63 -10.55 -43.43
CA TYR A 2 -80.12 -9.20 -43.73
C TYR A 2 -78.99 -8.53 -42.90
N PHE A 3 -77.79 -8.55 -43.51
CA PHE A 3 -76.83 -7.45 -43.73
C PHE A 3 -77.17 -6.04 -43.15
N SER A 4 -76.21 -5.36 -42.50
CA SER A 4 -75.17 -4.55 -43.17
C SER A 4 -74.23 -3.75 -42.24
N LYS A 5 -72.91 -3.89 -42.50
CA LYS A 5 -71.80 -2.90 -42.60
C LYS A 5 -71.66 -1.80 -41.51
N ARG A 6 -70.65 -1.89 -40.62
CA ARG A 6 -69.21 -1.51 -40.74
C ARG A 6 -68.91 0.00 -40.57
N LYS A 7 -68.10 0.30 -39.54
CA LYS A 7 -66.98 1.28 -39.41
C LYS A 7 -66.96 1.73 -37.92
N TRP A 8 -65.92 1.65 -37.09
CA TRP A 8 -64.46 1.74 -37.25
C TRP A 8 -63.72 0.93 -36.15
N ARG A 9 -62.43 0.70 -36.39
CA ARG A 9 -61.49 -0.10 -35.61
C ARG A 9 -61.08 0.59 -34.29
N PHE A 10 -61.08 -0.15 -33.19
CA PHE A 10 -60.05 -0.06 -32.14
C PHE A 10 -59.75 -1.47 -31.64
N GLY A 11 -58.68 -2.06 -32.18
CA GLY A 11 -58.12 -3.31 -31.71
C GLY A 11 -57.11 -3.06 -30.60
N ASN A 12 -57.18 -3.93 -29.60
CA ASN A 12 -56.13 -4.30 -28.64
C ASN A 12 -55.69 -3.24 -27.63
N LEU A 13 -56.57 -3.08 -26.64
CA LEU A 13 -56.25 -2.81 -25.24
C LEU A 13 -55.54 -4.02 -24.58
N LEU A 14 -54.44 -4.52 -25.16
CA LEU A 14 -53.64 -5.60 -24.57
C LEU A 14 -52.17 -5.60 -25.06
N THR A 15 -51.58 -4.43 -25.28
CA THR A 15 -50.13 -4.30 -25.60
C THR A 15 -49.52 -2.97 -25.13
N LYS A 16 -49.88 -2.51 -23.92
CA LYS A 16 -49.19 -1.40 -23.21
C LYS A 16 -49.20 -1.60 -21.68
N MET A 17 -48.82 -2.80 -21.21
CA MET A 17 -48.54 -3.09 -19.80
C MET A 17 -47.20 -3.82 -19.60
N ILE A 18 -46.19 -3.52 -20.43
CA ILE A 18 -44.81 -4.00 -20.21
C ILE A 18 -43.86 -2.86 -20.57
N LEU A 19 -43.66 -1.90 -19.67
CA LEU A 19 -42.48 -0.99 -19.64
C LEU A 19 -42.51 -0.06 -18.41
N VAL A 20 -42.78 -0.59 -17.21
CA VAL A 20 -42.46 0.08 -15.93
C VAL A 20 -42.13 -1.00 -14.90
N ALA A 21 -40.91 -1.53 -14.96
CA ALA A 21 -40.22 -2.27 -13.88
C ALA A 21 -38.82 -2.64 -14.37
N ALA A 22 -37.98 -1.65 -14.61
CA ALA A 22 -36.58 -1.85 -14.95
C ALA A 22 -35.75 -0.75 -14.27
N LEU A 23 -35.63 -0.84 -12.94
CA LEU A 23 -34.49 -0.34 -12.19
C LEU A 23 -34.51 -0.89 -10.76
N MET A 24 -33.49 -1.70 -10.48
CA MET A 24 -32.95 -2.09 -9.18
C MET A 24 -33.84 -2.95 -8.26
N PHE A 25 -33.69 -4.26 -8.39
CA PHE A 25 -33.18 -5.13 -7.32
C PHE A 25 -32.95 -6.52 -7.94
N SER A 26 -31.81 -6.70 -8.60
CA SER A 26 -31.33 -8.05 -8.92
C SER A 26 -30.78 -8.66 -7.63
N PHE A 27 -31.65 -9.27 -6.83
CA PHE A 27 -31.19 -10.36 -5.97
C PHE A 27 -30.86 -11.52 -6.91
N THR A 28 -29.62 -11.54 -7.40
CA THR A 28 -29.03 -12.79 -7.84
C THR A 28 -28.94 -13.66 -6.59
N ILE A 29 -29.87 -14.61 -6.46
CA ILE A 29 -29.60 -15.81 -5.69
C ILE A 29 -28.41 -16.46 -6.41
N SER A 30 -27.21 -16.11 -5.97
CA SER A 30 -26.01 -16.88 -6.26
C SER A 30 -26.26 -18.22 -5.61
N LEU A 31 -26.78 -19.17 -6.39
CA LEU A 31 -26.63 -20.58 -6.06
C LEU A 31 -25.12 -20.78 -5.96
N ALA A 32 -24.61 -20.81 -4.74
CA ALA A 32 -23.22 -21.09 -4.46
C ALA A 32 -22.88 -22.37 -5.23
N ARG A 33 -22.09 -22.21 -6.31
CA ARG A 33 -21.44 -23.37 -6.93
C ARG A 33 -20.72 -24.07 -5.78
N PRO A 34 -20.84 -25.39 -5.62
CA PRO A 34 -20.09 -26.09 -4.59
C PRO A 34 -18.63 -25.68 -4.76
N ALA A 35 -18.08 -25.01 -3.75
CA ALA A 35 -16.69 -24.61 -3.78
C ALA A 35 -15.90 -25.91 -3.96
N PHE A 36 -15.20 -26.04 -5.09
CA PHE A 36 -14.25 -27.13 -5.23
C PHE A 36 -13.29 -27.05 -4.04
N ALA A 37 -13.01 -28.20 -3.41
CA ALA A 37 -12.06 -28.26 -2.31
C ALA A 37 -10.74 -27.62 -2.75
N ALA A 38 -10.12 -26.82 -1.87
CA ALA A 38 -8.86 -26.17 -2.18
C ALA A 38 -7.80 -27.22 -2.52
N THR A 39 -7.06 -26.99 -3.60
CA THR A 39 -5.82 -27.75 -3.84
C THR A 39 -4.74 -27.10 -3.00
N VAL A 40 -4.00 -27.88 -2.21
CA VAL A 40 -2.91 -27.38 -1.36
C VAL A 40 -1.61 -28.06 -1.76
N ALA A 41 -0.57 -27.26 -2.06
CA ALA A 41 0.77 -27.71 -2.39
C ALA A 41 1.74 -27.34 -1.27
N THR A 42 2.31 -28.35 -0.61
CA THR A 42 3.29 -28.16 0.46
C THR A 42 4.68 -27.90 -0.07
N TYR A 43 5.45 -27.05 0.60
CA TYR A 43 6.87 -26.85 0.29
C TYR A 43 7.74 -27.62 1.30
N PRO A 44 8.75 -28.39 0.83
CA PRO A 44 9.76 -28.95 1.72
C PRO A 44 10.48 -27.85 2.50
N SER A 45 10.82 -28.12 3.76
CA SER A 45 11.60 -27.22 4.61
C SER A 45 12.69 -28.00 5.32
N TYR A 46 13.89 -27.43 5.38
CA TYR A 46 15.06 -28.01 6.03
C TYR A 46 15.37 -27.34 7.38
N PHE A 47 14.52 -26.41 7.81
CA PHE A 47 14.67 -25.72 9.09
C PHE A 47 14.10 -26.53 10.25
N GLY A 48 14.44 -26.12 11.47
CA GLY A 48 13.90 -26.71 12.70
C GLY A 48 12.38 -26.61 12.77
N THR A 49 11.73 -27.59 13.41
CA THR A 49 10.27 -27.61 13.58
C THR A 49 9.85 -26.73 14.75
N SER A 50 8.82 -25.92 14.55
CA SER A 50 8.19 -25.20 15.64
C SER A 50 7.62 -26.19 16.66
N SER A 51 8.03 -26.06 17.91
CA SER A 51 7.39 -26.72 19.05
C SER A 51 6.17 -25.94 19.57
N ILE A 52 5.96 -24.72 19.05
CA ILE A 52 4.92 -23.79 19.51
C ILE A 52 3.67 -23.90 18.64
N TYR A 53 3.82 -24.11 17.34
CA TYR A 53 2.70 -24.14 16.40
C TYR A 53 2.74 -25.35 15.48
N SER A 54 1.55 -25.86 15.17
CA SER A 54 1.31 -26.71 14.01
C SER A 54 0.18 -26.14 13.15
N LEU A 55 0.18 -26.46 11.85
CA LEU A 55 -0.77 -25.91 10.89
C LEU A 55 -1.36 -27.03 10.02
N LYS A 56 -2.68 -27.01 9.88
CA LYS A 56 -3.40 -27.72 8.81
C LYS A 56 -4.14 -26.72 7.93
N VAL A 57 -4.13 -27.00 6.63
CA VAL A 57 -4.94 -26.29 5.64
C VAL A 57 -5.83 -27.34 4.98
N ASP A 58 -7.12 -27.26 5.27
CA ASP A 58 -8.09 -28.33 5.13
C ASP A 58 -7.56 -29.64 5.75
N SER A 59 -7.43 -30.71 4.97
CA SER A 59 -6.86 -31.98 5.42
C SER A 59 -5.33 -32.04 5.39
N THR A 60 -4.67 -31.05 4.78
CA THR A 60 -3.23 -31.09 4.48
C THR A 60 -2.42 -30.50 5.63
N THR A 61 -1.49 -31.28 6.17
CA THR A 61 -0.53 -30.79 7.16
C THR A 61 0.52 -29.91 6.49
N ILE A 62 0.70 -28.69 6.99
CA ILE A 62 1.73 -27.77 6.53
C ILE A 62 2.88 -27.73 7.55
N ARG A 63 4.11 -27.76 7.04
CA ARG A 63 5.31 -27.68 7.84
C ARG A 63 5.47 -26.27 8.42
N VAL A 64 5.48 -26.14 9.75
CA VAL A 64 5.73 -24.87 10.46
C VAL A 64 7.16 -24.81 10.98
N ALA A 65 8.06 -24.15 10.26
CA ALA A 65 9.45 -23.97 10.65
C ALA A 65 9.59 -22.96 11.80
N ARG A 66 10.65 -23.09 12.58
CA ARG A 66 11.06 -22.10 13.58
C ARG A 66 12.38 -21.45 13.17
N GLN A 67 12.47 -20.14 13.33
CA GLN A 67 13.65 -19.35 13.01
C GLN A 67 13.69 -18.07 13.83
N PHE A 68 14.89 -17.67 14.27
CA PHE A 68 15.06 -16.48 15.12
C PHE A 68 14.09 -16.52 16.30
N ASP A 69 13.26 -15.48 16.44
CA ASP A 69 12.25 -15.29 17.46
C ASP A 69 10.82 -15.54 16.97
N TYR A 70 10.61 -16.18 15.81
CA TYR A 70 9.28 -16.49 15.27
C TYR A 70 9.18 -17.86 14.57
N SER A 71 7.96 -18.26 14.28
CA SER A 71 7.64 -19.44 13.48
C SER A 71 7.08 -19.02 12.13
N PHE A 72 7.28 -19.83 11.10
CA PHE A 72 6.70 -19.56 9.79
C PHE A 72 6.27 -20.81 9.03
N ALA A 73 5.30 -20.65 8.13
CA ALA A 73 4.86 -21.68 7.20
C ALA A 73 4.80 -21.10 5.78
N GLN A 74 5.23 -21.89 4.80
CA GLN A 74 5.17 -21.51 3.40
C GLN A 74 4.62 -22.65 2.55
N PHE A 75 3.68 -22.34 1.68
CA PHE A 75 2.99 -23.29 0.82
C PHE A 75 2.21 -22.53 -0.27
N ALA A 76 1.53 -23.28 -1.14
CA ALA A 76 0.54 -22.72 -2.04
C ALA A 76 -0.81 -23.40 -1.92
N TYR A 77 -1.87 -22.69 -2.29
CA TYR A 77 -3.22 -23.27 -2.38
C TYR A 77 -4.02 -22.70 -3.56
N THR A 78 -5.30 -23.07 -3.70
CA THR A 78 -6.30 -22.44 -4.59
C THR A 78 -7.67 -22.41 -3.93
N GLY A 79 -8.58 -21.56 -4.44
CA GLY A 79 -9.96 -21.53 -3.98
C GLY A 79 -10.08 -20.97 -2.56
N THR A 80 -10.98 -21.53 -1.75
CA THR A 80 -11.18 -21.13 -0.35
C THR A 80 -10.79 -22.29 0.54
N ALA A 81 -9.85 -22.08 1.46
CA ALA A 81 -9.33 -23.12 2.34
C ALA A 81 -9.54 -22.77 3.82
N THR A 82 -9.72 -23.80 4.64
CA THR A 82 -9.83 -23.68 6.10
C THR A 82 -8.46 -23.88 6.74
N PHE A 83 -8.00 -22.89 7.47
CA PHE A 83 -6.74 -22.90 8.21
C PHE A 83 -7.03 -23.27 9.65
N LYS A 84 -6.30 -24.24 10.17
CA LYS A 84 -6.32 -24.63 11.57
C LYS A 84 -4.92 -24.53 12.15
N VAL A 85 -4.67 -23.48 12.92
CA VAL A 85 -3.45 -23.30 13.70
C VAL A 85 -3.67 -23.91 15.08
N THR A 86 -2.82 -24.84 15.48
CA THR A 86 -2.82 -25.40 16.85
C THR A 86 -1.60 -24.88 17.60
N ALA A 87 -1.82 -24.14 18.68
CA ALA A 87 -0.77 -23.61 19.55
C ALA A 87 -0.32 -24.63 20.62
N SER A 88 0.81 -24.37 21.28
CA SER A 88 1.34 -25.20 22.37
C SER A 88 0.52 -25.10 23.65
N GLU A 89 -0.26 -24.02 23.81
CA GLU A 89 -1.10 -23.71 24.96
C GLU A 89 -2.52 -23.32 24.54
N ASN A 90 -3.44 -23.21 25.51
CA ASN A 90 -4.80 -22.75 25.25
C ASN A 90 -4.79 -21.28 24.81
N ILE A 91 -5.60 -20.96 23.81
CA ILE A 91 -5.68 -19.63 23.23
C ILE A 91 -6.66 -18.79 24.06
N ASN A 92 -6.17 -17.71 24.64
CA ASN A 92 -6.96 -16.72 25.38
C ASN A 92 -7.12 -15.43 24.57
N THR A 93 -6.07 -15.03 23.85
CA THR A 93 -6.09 -13.89 22.94
C THR A 93 -5.42 -14.26 21.62
N TYR A 94 -5.87 -13.65 20.53
CA TYR A 94 -5.22 -13.76 19.23
C TYR A 94 -5.36 -12.45 18.44
N ASN A 95 -4.46 -12.28 17.48
CA ASN A 95 -4.51 -11.24 16.45
C ASN A 95 -4.11 -11.87 15.11
N ILE A 96 -4.87 -11.63 14.04
CA ILE A 96 -4.54 -12.09 12.69
C ILE A 96 -4.39 -10.85 11.80
N SER A 97 -3.14 -10.49 11.51
CA SER A 97 -2.80 -9.40 10.61
C SER A 97 -2.56 -9.92 9.18
N PRO A 98 -2.82 -9.13 8.12
CA PRO A 98 -3.34 -7.77 8.18
C PRO A 98 -4.84 -7.71 8.47
N HIS A 99 -5.27 -6.75 9.31
CA HIS A 99 -6.68 -6.53 9.63
C HIS A 99 -7.53 -6.15 8.42
N SER A 100 -6.91 -5.60 7.37
CA SER A 100 -7.54 -5.29 6.09
C SER A 100 -8.17 -6.50 5.39
N TYR A 101 -7.76 -7.72 5.75
CA TYR A 101 -8.36 -8.95 5.22
C TYR A 101 -9.69 -9.32 5.89
N GLY A 102 -10.03 -8.71 7.03
CA GLY A 102 -11.29 -8.98 7.74
C GLY A 102 -11.43 -10.44 8.18
N ILE A 103 -10.33 -11.09 8.59
CA ILE A 103 -10.33 -12.51 8.93
C ILE A 103 -10.95 -12.69 10.33
N GLU A 104 -12.11 -13.33 10.36
CA GLU A 104 -12.71 -13.83 11.58
C GLU A 104 -12.27 -15.27 11.85
N ALA A 105 -11.99 -15.59 13.11
CA ALA A 105 -11.52 -16.89 13.55
C ALA A 105 -12.32 -17.41 14.74
N THR A 106 -12.39 -18.73 14.87
CA THR A 106 -12.97 -19.43 16.03
C THR A 106 -11.87 -20.07 16.85
N VAL A 107 -11.94 -19.92 18.17
CA VAL A 107 -11.04 -20.57 19.13
C VAL A 107 -11.72 -21.78 19.76
N ASN A 108 -11.02 -22.91 19.79
CA ASN A 108 -11.41 -24.11 20.53
C ASN A 108 -10.19 -24.70 21.26
N GLY A 109 -10.04 -24.39 22.55
CA GLY A 109 -8.88 -24.81 23.34
C GLY A 109 -7.58 -24.25 22.75
N LYS A 110 -6.77 -25.10 22.12
CA LYS A 110 -5.50 -24.73 21.49
C LYS A 110 -5.61 -24.39 20.00
N ASP A 111 -6.80 -24.56 19.43
CA ASP A 111 -7.02 -24.45 17.99
C ASP A 111 -7.62 -23.09 17.62
N LEU A 112 -6.96 -22.38 16.71
CA LEU A 112 -7.48 -21.19 16.03
C LEU A 112 -7.85 -21.60 14.59
N THR A 113 -9.13 -21.50 14.24
CA THR A 113 -9.65 -21.92 12.94
C THR A 113 -10.27 -20.74 12.19
N PHE A 114 -9.87 -20.52 10.94
CA PHE A 114 -10.42 -19.50 10.07
C PHE A 114 -10.42 -19.96 8.62
N THR A 115 -11.12 -19.25 7.75
CA THR A 115 -11.21 -19.57 6.32
C THR A 115 -10.72 -18.39 5.50
N LEU A 116 -9.97 -18.66 4.43
CA LEU A 116 -9.42 -17.60 3.58
C LEU A 116 -9.62 -17.93 2.10
N PRO A 117 -10.26 -17.04 1.32
CA PRO A 117 -10.28 -17.15 -0.13
C PRO A 117 -8.95 -16.68 -0.73
N GLN A 118 -8.47 -17.45 -1.69
CA GLN A 118 -7.30 -17.10 -2.47
C GLN A 118 -7.70 -16.37 -3.76
N ALA A 119 -7.47 -15.05 -3.75
CA ALA A 119 -7.50 -14.23 -4.97
C ALA A 119 -6.10 -13.82 -5.44
N GLY A 120 -5.08 -14.12 -4.64
CA GLY A 120 -3.67 -13.79 -4.82
C GLY A 120 -2.87 -14.33 -3.64
N SER A 121 -1.61 -13.94 -3.49
CA SER A 121 -0.85 -14.30 -2.30
C SER A 121 -1.51 -13.78 -1.03
N ARG A 122 -1.39 -14.56 0.04
CA ARG A 122 -1.91 -14.25 1.37
C ARG A 122 -0.77 -14.38 2.37
N TYR A 123 -0.38 -13.25 2.92
CA TYR A 123 0.65 -13.16 3.94
C TYR A 123 -0.03 -12.76 5.25
N LEU A 124 0.22 -13.54 6.30
CA LEU A 124 -0.36 -13.29 7.62
C LEU A 124 0.74 -13.24 8.68
N VAL A 125 0.56 -12.38 9.67
CA VAL A 125 1.28 -12.46 10.95
C VAL A 125 0.26 -12.70 12.03
N ILE A 126 0.37 -13.84 12.71
CA ILE A 126 -0.57 -14.28 13.73
C ILE A 126 0.13 -14.20 15.09
N LYS A 127 -0.44 -13.41 16.00
CA LYS A 127 -0.04 -13.36 17.40
C LYS A 127 -1.06 -14.14 18.23
N ILE A 128 -0.62 -15.14 19.00
CA ILE A 128 -1.47 -15.88 19.94
C ILE A 128 -0.89 -15.69 21.34
N ASN A 129 -1.71 -15.23 22.29
CA ASN A 129 -1.28 -14.91 23.65
C ASN A 129 0.03 -14.08 23.64
N ASN A 130 1.01 -14.50 24.46
CA ASN A 130 2.37 -13.96 24.47
C ASN A 130 3.39 -14.85 23.74
N LEU A 131 2.91 -15.87 23.00
CA LEU A 131 3.79 -16.73 22.20
C LEU A 131 4.45 -15.92 21.07
N GLU A 132 5.49 -16.48 20.46
CA GLU A 132 6.10 -15.87 19.28
C GLU A 132 5.13 -15.69 18.12
N ASN A 133 5.46 -14.80 17.18
CA ASN A 133 4.66 -14.63 15.97
C ASN A 133 4.68 -15.91 15.12
N LEU A 134 3.55 -16.21 14.49
CA LEU A 134 3.45 -17.17 13.40
C LEU A 134 3.24 -16.42 12.08
N VAL A 135 4.19 -16.54 11.17
CA VAL A 135 4.12 -15.97 9.82
C VAL A 135 3.60 -17.01 8.83
N ILE A 136 2.51 -16.73 8.13
CA ILE A 136 2.00 -17.61 7.07
C ILE A 136 2.22 -16.94 5.72
N MET A 137 2.94 -17.61 4.82
CA MET A 137 3.14 -17.19 3.45
C MET A 137 2.48 -18.18 2.49
N ALA A 138 1.25 -17.89 2.09
CA ALA A 138 0.42 -18.77 1.27
C ALA A 138 0.23 -18.19 -0.13
N ASP A 139 0.99 -18.71 -1.10
CA ASP A 139 0.97 -18.25 -2.49
C ASP A 139 -0.10 -18.97 -3.34
N PRO A 140 -0.52 -18.42 -4.50
CA PRO A 140 -1.20 -19.18 -5.53
C PRO A 140 -0.32 -20.29 -6.07
N LEU A 141 -0.96 -21.40 -6.50
CA LEU A 141 -0.28 -22.42 -7.30
C LEU A 141 0.40 -21.78 -8.52
N GLU A 142 1.61 -22.24 -8.82
CA GLU A 142 2.33 -21.81 -10.01
C GLU A 142 1.64 -22.34 -11.27
N THR A 143 1.41 -21.46 -12.25
CA THR A 143 0.80 -21.81 -13.55
C THR A 143 1.84 -22.10 -14.63
N ASP A 144 3.03 -21.48 -14.54
CA ASP A 144 4.04 -21.46 -15.62
C ASP A 144 5.38 -22.04 -15.16
N ARG A 145 5.34 -23.16 -14.44
CA ARG A 145 6.55 -23.86 -13.98
C ARG A 145 7.30 -24.46 -15.18
N PRO A 146 8.58 -24.11 -15.39
CA PRO A 146 9.39 -24.73 -16.44
C PRO A 146 9.59 -26.21 -16.14
N SER A 147 9.45 -27.04 -17.17
CA SER A 147 9.84 -28.46 -17.09
C SER A 147 11.35 -28.54 -16.92
N PRO A 148 11.87 -29.35 -15.97
CA PRO A 148 13.27 -29.73 -15.98
C PRO A 148 13.63 -30.27 -17.38
N ASN A 149 14.67 -29.72 -17.99
CA ASN A 149 15.21 -30.15 -19.28
C ASN A 149 14.25 -30.00 -20.49
N GLY A 150 13.31 -29.05 -20.41
CA GLY A 150 12.46 -28.66 -21.53
C GLY A 150 13.01 -27.45 -22.30
N GLY A 151 13.25 -27.60 -23.61
CA GLY A 151 13.63 -26.47 -24.48
C GLY A 151 14.92 -25.77 -24.03
N SER A 152 14.84 -24.50 -23.61
CA SER A 152 15.97 -23.69 -23.14
C SER A 152 16.31 -23.88 -21.65
N VAL A 153 15.59 -24.77 -20.95
CA VAL A 153 15.77 -25.09 -19.53
C VAL A 153 16.77 -26.24 -19.38
N LYS A 154 17.73 -26.11 -18.45
CA LYS A 154 18.62 -27.20 -18.02
C LYS A 154 18.65 -27.29 -16.51
N SER A 155 18.60 -28.50 -15.95
CA SER A 155 18.70 -28.67 -14.50
C SER A 155 20.15 -28.51 -14.02
N ILE A 156 20.32 -27.95 -12.82
CA ILE A 156 21.63 -27.96 -12.16
C ILE A 156 22.11 -29.41 -11.96
N MET A 157 21.21 -30.37 -11.71
CA MET A 157 21.55 -31.77 -11.46
C MET A 157 22.16 -32.49 -12.68
N ASP A 158 22.13 -31.89 -13.87
CA ASP A 158 22.77 -32.44 -15.06
C ASP A 158 24.27 -32.06 -15.17
N TYR A 159 24.78 -31.27 -14.22
CA TYR A 159 26.20 -30.99 -14.10
C TYR A 159 26.85 -32.06 -13.22
N PRO A 160 28.07 -32.51 -13.54
CA PRO A 160 28.78 -33.48 -12.71
C PRO A 160 29.07 -32.90 -11.32
N ASP A 161 29.14 -33.79 -10.32
CA ASP A 161 29.57 -33.48 -8.95
C ASP A 161 28.69 -32.47 -8.19
N VAL A 162 27.42 -32.32 -8.60
CA VAL A 162 26.47 -31.47 -7.88
C VAL A 162 26.06 -32.09 -6.55
N ASP A 163 26.35 -31.37 -5.49
CA ASP A 163 25.84 -31.62 -4.14
C ASP A 163 24.58 -30.79 -3.87
N ASN A 164 23.48 -31.48 -3.58
CA ASN A 164 22.20 -30.87 -3.18
C ASN A 164 21.86 -31.12 -1.69
N THR A 165 22.85 -31.53 -0.89
CA THR A 165 22.73 -31.70 0.57
C THR A 165 23.21 -30.48 1.35
N GLY A 166 24.00 -29.61 0.71
CA GLY A 166 24.56 -28.38 1.29
C GLY A 166 25.92 -28.59 1.97
N GLY A 167 26.56 -29.74 1.78
CA GLY A 167 27.86 -30.08 2.36
C GLY A 167 29.06 -29.51 1.60
N THR A 168 28.93 -29.28 0.29
CA THR A 168 30.02 -28.80 -0.58
C THR A 168 29.67 -27.48 -1.26
N LEU A 169 30.67 -26.60 -1.42
CA LEU A 169 30.51 -25.31 -2.09
C LEU A 169 30.35 -25.51 -3.61
N MET A 170 29.17 -25.17 -4.13
CA MET A 170 28.76 -25.36 -5.53
C MET A 170 28.93 -24.12 -6.41
N THR A 171 29.57 -23.06 -5.90
CA THR A 171 29.68 -21.76 -6.60
C THR A 171 30.16 -21.90 -8.05
N SER A 172 31.25 -22.64 -8.28
CA SER A 172 31.82 -22.81 -9.62
C SER A 172 30.89 -23.56 -10.58
N ILE A 173 30.23 -24.62 -10.12
CA ILE A 173 29.29 -25.41 -10.93
C ILE A 173 28.04 -24.58 -11.26
N ILE A 174 27.51 -23.84 -10.29
CA ILE A 174 26.35 -22.96 -10.50
C ILE A 174 26.72 -21.83 -11.47
N GLN A 175 27.90 -21.22 -11.32
CA GLN A 175 28.36 -20.19 -12.23
C GLN A 175 28.56 -20.73 -13.65
N GLN A 176 29.07 -21.96 -13.80
CA GLN A 176 29.17 -22.62 -15.10
C GLN A 176 27.77 -22.82 -15.73
N ALA A 177 26.78 -23.25 -14.94
CA ALA A 177 25.41 -23.40 -15.43
C ALA A 177 24.80 -22.09 -15.91
N ILE A 178 25.07 -20.97 -15.23
CA ILE A 178 24.69 -19.62 -15.65
C ILE A 178 25.36 -19.26 -16.98
N ASN A 179 26.66 -19.50 -17.11
CA ASN A 179 27.42 -19.20 -18.33
C ASN A 179 26.89 -20.02 -19.52
N ASP A 180 26.63 -21.31 -19.32
CA ASP A 180 26.08 -22.19 -20.35
C ASP A 180 24.66 -21.79 -20.77
N ALA A 181 23.82 -21.34 -19.82
CA ALA A 181 22.50 -20.83 -20.14
C ALA A 181 22.57 -19.55 -20.99
N ASN A 182 23.49 -18.64 -20.66
CA ASN A 182 23.73 -17.42 -21.44
C ASN A 182 24.25 -17.72 -22.86
N ALA A 183 25.08 -18.75 -23.03
CA ALA A 183 25.65 -19.13 -24.32
C ALA A 183 24.63 -19.76 -25.31
N ARG A 184 23.42 -20.12 -24.84
CA ARG A 184 22.35 -20.64 -25.72
C ARG A 184 21.75 -19.54 -26.58
N SER A 185 21.27 -19.91 -27.77
CA SER A 185 20.55 -18.98 -28.64
C SER A 185 19.31 -18.44 -27.92
N GLY A 186 19.26 -17.13 -27.66
CA GLY A 186 18.19 -16.47 -26.91
C GLY A 186 18.29 -16.59 -25.38
N GLY A 187 19.35 -17.20 -24.84
CA GLY A 187 19.52 -17.44 -23.41
C GLY A 187 18.85 -18.72 -22.90
N GLY A 188 18.67 -18.83 -21.58
CA GLY A 188 18.15 -20.07 -20.99
C GLY A 188 17.86 -20.00 -19.50
N THR A 189 17.24 -21.07 -19.01
CA THR A 189 16.90 -21.24 -17.59
C THR A 189 17.81 -22.28 -16.94
N VAL A 190 18.36 -21.95 -15.76
CA VAL A 190 18.98 -22.90 -14.84
C VAL A 190 17.93 -23.32 -13.81
N TYR A 191 17.55 -24.59 -13.82
CA TYR A 191 16.50 -25.13 -12.97
C TYR A 191 17.09 -25.84 -11.75
N PHE A 192 16.68 -25.41 -10.56
CA PHE A 192 17.05 -26.02 -9.28
C PHE A 192 15.88 -26.83 -8.72
N PRO A 193 15.97 -28.17 -8.66
CA PRO A 193 15.01 -28.99 -7.92
C PRO A 193 15.19 -28.81 -6.40
N ALA A 194 14.30 -29.44 -5.62
CA ALA A 194 14.42 -29.42 -4.17
C ALA A 194 15.77 -29.97 -3.69
N GLY A 195 16.37 -29.28 -2.73
CA GLY A 195 17.74 -29.54 -2.27
C GLY A 195 18.39 -28.27 -1.73
N ILE A 196 19.49 -28.44 -0.99
CA ILE A 196 20.32 -27.36 -0.46
C ILE A 196 21.60 -27.28 -1.29
N TYR A 197 21.83 -26.14 -1.93
CA TYR A 197 22.99 -25.88 -2.76
C TYR A 197 23.80 -24.78 -2.10
N LYS A 198 24.94 -25.15 -1.49
CA LYS A 198 25.81 -24.18 -0.82
C LYS A 198 26.55 -23.35 -1.87
N PHE A 199 26.59 -22.03 -1.74
CA PHE A 199 27.26 -21.14 -2.69
C PHE A 199 27.79 -19.89 -1.97
N SER A 200 28.68 -19.14 -2.62
CA SER A 200 29.15 -17.84 -2.12
C SER A 200 28.58 -16.69 -2.95
N GLN A 201 29.20 -16.36 -4.08
CA GLN A 201 28.82 -15.25 -4.95
C GLN A 201 28.57 -15.73 -6.38
N LEU A 202 27.50 -15.25 -7.00
CA LEU A 202 27.13 -15.53 -8.39
C LEU A 202 27.00 -14.24 -9.20
N GLU A 203 27.58 -14.25 -10.39
CA GLU A 203 27.44 -13.20 -11.38
C GLU A 203 26.41 -13.60 -12.43
N MET A 204 25.27 -12.90 -12.44
CA MET A 204 24.25 -13.11 -13.45
C MET A 204 24.74 -12.68 -14.84
N LYS A 205 24.14 -13.27 -15.87
CA LYS A 205 24.39 -12.95 -17.28
C LYS A 205 23.07 -12.58 -17.97
N SER A 206 23.16 -11.80 -19.04
CA SER A 206 21.96 -11.39 -19.79
C SER A 206 21.19 -12.59 -20.34
N ASN A 207 19.87 -12.49 -20.43
CA ASN A 207 18.98 -13.55 -20.93
C ASN A 207 19.02 -14.86 -20.10
N VAL A 208 19.42 -14.80 -18.83
CA VAL A 208 19.45 -15.96 -17.94
C VAL A 208 18.34 -15.87 -16.91
N THR A 209 17.62 -16.98 -16.74
CA THR A 209 16.69 -17.18 -15.63
C THR A 209 17.26 -18.22 -14.65
N LEU A 210 17.27 -17.92 -13.35
CA LEU A 210 17.34 -18.95 -12.32
C LEU A 210 15.91 -19.32 -11.90
N TYR A 211 15.56 -20.60 -11.96
CA TYR A 211 14.28 -21.08 -11.47
C TYR A 211 14.50 -21.99 -10.25
N LEU A 212 14.06 -21.54 -9.08
CA LEU A 212 14.16 -22.27 -7.81
C LEU A 212 12.82 -22.95 -7.52
N ALA A 213 12.74 -24.27 -7.70
CA ALA A 213 11.52 -25.02 -7.38
C ALA A 213 11.21 -24.96 -5.88
N ALA A 214 9.96 -25.26 -5.49
CA ALA A 214 9.60 -25.41 -4.08
C ALA A 214 10.55 -26.41 -3.37
N GLY A 215 11.14 -25.98 -2.26
CA GLY A 215 12.15 -26.76 -1.50
C GLY A 215 13.58 -26.66 -2.04
N ALA A 216 13.83 -25.94 -3.14
CA ALA A 216 15.17 -25.60 -3.59
C ALA A 216 15.71 -24.44 -2.76
N VAL A 217 16.97 -24.53 -2.35
CA VAL A 217 17.58 -23.58 -1.43
C VAL A 217 19.00 -23.29 -1.88
N LEU A 218 19.25 -22.07 -2.31
CA LEU A 218 20.61 -21.57 -2.45
C LEU A 218 21.04 -21.05 -1.08
N ARG A 219 22.00 -21.70 -0.43
CA ARG A 219 22.48 -21.32 0.90
C ARG A 219 23.87 -20.70 0.84
N GLY A 220 24.01 -19.47 1.29
CA GLY A 220 25.27 -18.75 1.42
C GLY A 220 26.29 -19.51 2.24
N SER A 221 27.55 -19.46 1.85
CA SER A 221 28.64 -20.04 2.61
C SER A 221 28.75 -19.38 3.98
N SER A 222 29.10 -20.20 4.97
CA SER A 222 29.45 -19.78 6.33
C SER A 222 30.88 -19.29 6.46
N ASP A 223 31.72 -19.50 5.43
CA ASP A 223 33.10 -19.02 5.43
C ASP A 223 33.16 -17.68 4.69
N VAL A 224 33.59 -16.63 5.40
CA VAL A 224 33.75 -15.30 4.83
C VAL A 224 34.78 -15.29 3.69
N ASN A 225 35.78 -16.17 3.73
CA ASN A 225 36.83 -16.23 2.71
C ASN A 225 36.36 -16.81 1.37
N ASP A 226 35.18 -17.43 1.32
CA ASP A 226 34.58 -17.89 0.06
C ASP A 226 34.04 -16.73 -0.80
N TYR A 227 33.96 -15.53 -0.24
CA TYR A 227 33.42 -14.34 -0.87
C TYR A 227 34.52 -13.40 -1.35
N ASP A 228 34.24 -12.73 -2.46
CA ASP A 228 35.14 -11.76 -3.05
C ASP A 228 34.77 -10.35 -2.60
N PHE A 229 35.61 -9.77 -1.74
CA PHE A 229 35.50 -8.37 -1.28
C PHE A 229 36.44 -7.42 -2.03
N SER A 230 37.16 -7.91 -3.04
CA SER A 230 38.09 -7.11 -3.82
C SER A 230 37.36 -6.42 -4.97
N GLY A 231 36.82 -5.22 -4.72
CA GLY A 231 36.17 -4.41 -5.74
C GLY A 231 35.92 -2.97 -5.28
N ASP A 232 36.27 -2.00 -6.12
CA ASP A 232 36.20 -0.56 -5.79
C ASP A 232 34.76 -0.04 -5.68
N ASP A 233 33.77 -0.76 -6.23
CA ASP A 233 32.37 -0.32 -6.30
C ASP A 233 31.38 -1.21 -5.52
N PHE A 234 31.85 -2.31 -4.88
CA PHE A 234 30.92 -3.29 -4.30
C PHE A 234 31.51 -4.19 -3.18
N PRO A 235 31.02 -4.14 -1.95
CA PRO A 235 31.23 -5.21 -0.96
C PRO A 235 30.42 -6.47 -1.33
N ALA A 236 30.96 -7.67 -1.12
CA ALA A 236 30.42 -8.93 -1.68
C ALA A 236 28.91 -9.13 -1.48
N ALA A 237 28.19 -9.65 -2.49
CA ALA A 237 26.78 -10.08 -2.41
C ALA A 237 26.62 -11.53 -2.85
N ASN A 238 25.52 -12.20 -2.46
CA ASN A 238 25.25 -13.56 -2.93
C ASN A 238 25.01 -13.59 -4.46
N ILE A 239 24.15 -12.70 -4.98
CA ILE A 239 23.84 -12.63 -6.40
C ILE A 239 24.00 -11.20 -6.89
N ARG A 240 24.84 -11.01 -7.91
CA ARG A 240 25.16 -9.73 -8.52
C ARG A 240 24.66 -9.65 -9.95
N ILE A 241 24.12 -8.49 -10.31
CA ILE A 241 23.63 -8.17 -11.65
C ILE A 241 24.31 -6.88 -12.13
N VAL A 242 25.44 -7.02 -12.82
CA VAL A 242 26.27 -5.88 -13.23
C VAL A 242 26.11 -5.59 -14.73
N GLY A 243 25.36 -4.54 -15.05
CA GLY A 243 25.06 -4.09 -16.42
C GLY A 243 24.51 -5.18 -17.34
N LYS A 244 23.65 -6.06 -16.80
CA LYS A 244 23.03 -7.17 -17.54
C LYS A 244 21.54 -6.95 -17.76
N SER A 245 21.03 -7.49 -18.86
CA SER A 245 19.64 -7.30 -19.26
C SER A 245 18.88 -8.61 -19.38
N ASN A 246 17.56 -8.58 -19.21
CA ASN A 246 16.69 -9.76 -19.31
C ASN A 246 17.12 -10.85 -18.32
N VAL A 247 17.35 -10.46 -17.07
CA VAL A 247 17.71 -11.37 -15.97
C VAL A 247 16.47 -11.69 -15.17
N ALA A 248 16.27 -12.97 -14.84
CA ALA A 248 15.18 -13.36 -13.96
C ALA A 248 15.59 -14.33 -12.86
N ILE A 249 14.95 -14.22 -11.70
CA ILE A 249 15.03 -15.19 -10.61
C ILE A 249 13.60 -15.51 -10.16
N LYS A 250 13.18 -16.75 -10.38
CA LYS A 250 11.78 -17.16 -10.26
C LYS A 250 11.61 -18.43 -9.43
N GLY A 251 10.39 -18.68 -9.01
CA GLY A 251 9.94 -19.96 -8.46
C GLY A 251 9.40 -19.84 -7.04
N ARG A 252 9.50 -20.91 -6.26
CA ARG A 252 9.04 -20.97 -4.85
C ARG A 252 10.14 -21.47 -3.91
N GLY A 253 11.38 -21.51 -4.40
CA GLY A 253 12.56 -21.78 -3.60
C GLY A 253 13.05 -20.57 -2.81
N MET A 254 14.16 -20.77 -2.11
CA MET A 254 14.71 -19.83 -1.16
C MET A 254 16.17 -19.49 -1.47
N ILE A 255 16.56 -18.25 -1.23
CA ILE A 255 17.95 -17.82 -1.12
C ILE A 255 18.19 -17.46 0.34
N ASP A 256 18.99 -18.29 1.01
CA ASP A 256 19.33 -18.18 2.41
C ASP A 256 20.75 -17.66 2.53
N SER A 257 20.90 -16.38 2.88
CA SER A 257 22.19 -15.72 2.88
C SER A 257 23.11 -16.18 4.01
N ASN A 258 22.58 -16.94 4.99
CA ASN A 258 23.32 -17.45 6.14
C ASN A 258 24.04 -16.33 6.92
N GLY A 259 23.46 -15.13 6.92
CA GLY A 259 24.08 -13.89 7.35
C GLY A 259 24.36 -13.83 8.84
N THR A 260 23.49 -14.42 9.68
CA THR A 260 23.73 -14.52 11.13
C THR A 260 25.05 -15.23 11.45
N THR A 261 25.51 -16.18 10.63
CA THR A 261 26.81 -16.84 10.84
C THR A 261 27.98 -15.89 10.53
N LEU A 262 27.78 -14.93 9.64
CA LEU A 262 28.82 -14.01 9.14
C LEU A 262 28.90 -12.71 9.95
N THR A 263 27.90 -12.38 10.77
CA THR A 263 27.81 -11.08 11.49
C THR A 263 28.14 -11.14 12.98
N THR A 264 28.52 -12.30 13.54
CA THR A 264 28.76 -12.47 15.00
C THR A 264 30.18 -12.11 15.48
N GLY A 265 30.78 -10.98 15.02
CA GLY A 265 32.12 -10.51 15.47
C GLY A 265 32.33 -8.98 15.38
N ASP A 266 33.44 -8.47 15.91
CA ASP A 266 33.78 -7.03 16.04
C ASP A 266 33.98 -6.26 14.71
N SER A 267 33.81 -6.89 13.55
CA SER A 267 34.14 -6.33 12.23
C SER A 267 32.94 -5.97 11.33
N GLY A 268 31.72 -5.86 11.88
CA GLY A 268 30.56 -5.42 11.09
C GLY A 268 30.25 -6.35 9.90
N PRO A 269 29.29 -6.01 9.03
CA PRO A 269 28.89 -6.87 7.93
C PRO A 269 29.99 -6.87 6.86
N ASN A 270 30.89 -7.85 6.88
CA ASN A 270 31.90 -7.98 5.82
C ASN A 270 31.25 -8.17 4.44
N ARG A 271 29.99 -8.63 4.38
CA ARG A 271 29.20 -8.90 3.17
C ARG A 271 27.93 -8.04 3.13
N GLU A 272 27.55 -7.53 1.96
CA GLU A 272 26.32 -6.77 1.75
C GLU A 272 25.38 -7.49 0.76
N ASN A 273 24.07 -7.42 1.00
CA ASN A 273 22.98 -7.84 0.12
C ASN A 273 22.87 -9.35 -0.18
N ILE A 274 21.64 -9.81 -0.34
CA ILE A 274 21.32 -11.14 -0.90
C ILE A 274 21.30 -11.03 -2.42
N ILE A 275 20.59 -10.06 -2.95
CA ILE A 275 20.57 -9.74 -4.37
C ILE A 275 20.92 -8.27 -4.52
N SER A 276 21.84 -7.99 -5.45
CA SER A 276 22.18 -6.62 -5.81
C SER A 276 22.40 -6.42 -7.31
N SER A 277 22.20 -5.19 -7.76
CA SER A 277 22.49 -4.76 -9.12
C SER A 277 23.30 -3.47 -9.15
N SER A 278 24.05 -3.25 -10.23
CA SER A 278 24.77 -2.00 -10.47
C SER A 278 25.07 -1.81 -11.96
N LYS A 279 25.46 -0.60 -12.36
CA LYS A 279 26.03 -0.37 -13.69
C LYS A 279 27.34 -1.14 -13.86
N SER A 280 27.66 -1.50 -15.10
CA SER A 280 29.03 -1.91 -15.43
C SER A 280 29.99 -0.71 -15.35
N GLY A 281 31.30 -0.96 -15.33
CA GLY A 281 32.32 0.10 -15.40
C GLY A 281 32.26 0.98 -16.67
N GLY A 282 31.46 0.59 -17.67
CA GLY A 282 31.12 1.42 -18.84
C GLY A 282 29.79 2.17 -18.74
N GLY A 283 29.16 2.22 -17.55
CA GLY A 283 27.90 2.90 -17.31
C GLY A 283 26.64 2.17 -17.79
N THR A 284 26.74 0.93 -18.28
CA THR A 284 25.57 0.18 -18.75
C THR A 284 24.71 -0.24 -17.57
N LYS A 285 23.47 0.24 -17.50
CA LYS A 285 22.49 -0.13 -16.48
C LYS A 285 21.97 -1.55 -16.68
N PRO A 286 21.71 -2.31 -15.59
CA PRO A 286 20.82 -3.44 -15.64
C PRO A 286 19.43 -3.04 -16.17
N ASN A 287 18.86 -3.84 -17.07
CA ASN A 287 17.60 -3.50 -17.74
C ASN A 287 16.70 -4.73 -17.90
N ASN A 288 15.41 -4.61 -17.63
CA ASN A 288 14.45 -5.72 -17.73
C ASN A 288 14.82 -6.85 -16.75
N LEU A 289 14.64 -6.57 -15.45
CA LEU A 289 14.89 -7.51 -14.37
C LEU A 289 13.56 -8.06 -13.84
N THR A 290 13.45 -9.37 -13.63
CA THR A 290 12.24 -10.01 -13.09
C THR A 290 12.53 -10.89 -11.89
N PHE A 291 11.89 -10.62 -10.77
CA PHE A 291 11.98 -11.43 -9.55
C PHE A 291 10.59 -11.89 -9.17
N GLU A 292 10.37 -13.21 -9.11
CA GLU A 292 9.02 -13.73 -8.92
C GLU A 292 8.97 -14.91 -7.94
N GLY A 293 8.22 -14.75 -6.86
CA GLY A 293 7.83 -15.86 -5.99
C GLY A 293 8.87 -16.37 -5.00
N ILE A 294 10.14 -16.02 -5.18
CA ILE A 294 11.24 -16.50 -4.33
C ILE A 294 11.13 -15.96 -2.90
N THR A 295 11.84 -16.63 -1.99
CA THR A 295 12.00 -16.18 -0.60
C THR A 295 13.45 -15.86 -0.32
N LEU A 296 13.71 -14.73 0.33
CA LEU A 296 15.03 -14.31 0.77
C LEU A 296 15.06 -14.31 2.29
N ARG A 297 16.19 -14.68 2.87
CA ARG A 297 16.30 -14.71 4.32
C ARG A 297 17.73 -14.52 4.81
N ASP A 298 17.81 -14.16 6.08
CA ASP A 298 19.03 -14.12 6.87
C ASP A 298 20.14 -13.32 6.17
N GLY A 299 19.80 -12.11 5.71
CA GLY A 299 20.78 -11.21 5.11
C GLY A 299 21.69 -10.54 6.13
N THR A 300 22.84 -10.07 5.66
CA THR A 300 23.85 -9.38 6.47
C THR A 300 23.65 -7.87 6.48
N THR A 301 23.25 -7.25 5.36
CA THR A 301 22.93 -5.82 5.23
C THR A 301 22.11 -5.62 3.96
N TRP A 302 21.05 -4.80 3.98
CA TRP A 302 20.28 -4.36 2.80
C TRP A 302 19.92 -5.50 1.84
N ASN A 303 18.91 -6.30 2.17
CA ASN A 303 18.75 -7.63 1.60
C ASN A 303 18.58 -7.64 0.08
N PHE A 304 17.78 -6.72 -0.43
CA PHE A 304 17.40 -6.68 -1.82
C PHE A 304 17.61 -5.27 -2.37
N ARG A 305 18.84 -5.00 -2.84
CA ARG A 305 19.27 -3.69 -3.32
C ARG A 305 19.32 -3.66 -4.83
N ILE A 306 18.23 -3.25 -5.47
CA ILE A 306 18.23 -3.04 -6.92
C ILE A 306 18.69 -1.63 -7.19
N GLN A 307 19.99 -1.51 -7.44
CA GLN A 307 20.63 -0.25 -7.74
C GLN A 307 20.90 -0.05 -9.23
N ASP A 308 20.76 1.19 -9.69
CA ASP A 308 21.14 1.68 -11.01
C ASP A 308 20.46 0.93 -12.17
N ALA A 309 19.25 0.43 -11.95
CA ALA A 309 18.53 -0.41 -12.90
C ALA A 309 17.36 0.31 -13.59
N THR A 310 16.80 -0.30 -14.62
CA THR A 310 15.54 0.16 -15.23
C THR A 310 14.68 -1.00 -15.71
N ASN A 311 13.36 -0.81 -15.77
CA ASN A 311 12.38 -1.84 -16.12
C ASN A 311 12.48 -3.04 -15.18
N VAL A 312 12.08 -2.85 -13.93
CA VAL A 312 12.21 -3.86 -12.87
C VAL A 312 10.83 -4.35 -12.44
N ASN A 313 10.61 -5.66 -12.43
CA ASN A 313 9.38 -6.28 -11.95
C ASN A 313 9.69 -7.24 -10.79
N ILE A 314 9.12 -6.98 -9.62
CA ILE A 314 9.28 -7.79 -8.42
C ILE A 314 7.88 -8.18 -7.96
N LYS A 315 7.57 -9.47 -7.95
CA LYS A 315 6.23 -9.96 -7.64
C LYS A 315 6.24 -11.18 -6.74
N ASN A 316 5.39 -11.21 -5.71
CA ASN A 316 5.29 -12.36 -4.80
C ASN A 316 6.62 -12.74 -4.12
N VAL A 317 7.53 -11.77 -3.95
CA VAL A 317 8.82 -11.99 -3.26
C VAL A 317 8.63 -11.79 -1.77
N LYS A 318 9.25 -12.66 -0.97
CA LYS A 318 9.16 -12.61 0.49
C LYS A 318 10.55 -12.45 1.09
N ILE A 319 10.68 -11.61 2.10
CA ILE A 319 11.93 -11.42 2.86
C ILE A 319 11.63 -11.74 4.33
N ILE A 320 12.33 -12.74 4.90
CA ILE A 320 12.18 -13.14 6.31
C ILE A 320 13.53 -13.08 7.05
N ASN A 321 13.71 -12.07 7.90
CA ASN A 321 14.97 -11.78 8.57
C ASN A 321 14.86 -11.80 10.10
N ASN A 322 16.00 -11.62 10.75
CA ASN A 322 16.05 -11.31 12.17
C ASN A 322 15.54 -9.88 12.32
N VAL A 323 14.40 -9.71 12.98
CA VAL A 323 13.77 -8.40 13.16
C VAL A 323 14.59 -7.48 14.06
N HIS A 324 15.52 -8.02 14.85
CA HIS A 324 16.40 -7.22 15.71
C HIS A 324 17.70 -6.81 15.00
N TRP A 325 17.83 -7.11 13.71
CA TRP A 325 18.98 -6.70 12.91
C TRP A 325 18.71 -5.37 12.21
N ILE A 326 19.32 -4.31 12.72
CA ILE A 326 19.12 -2.91 12.31
C ILE A 326 19.72 -2.53 10.95
N HIS A 327 20.19 -3.49 10.16
CA HIS A 327 20.61 -3.28 8.77
C HIS A 327 19.86 -4.23 7.85
N GLY A 328 18.75 -4.77 8.33
CA GLY A 328 18.00 -5.87 7.74
C GLY A 328 16.97 -5.43 6.70
N ASP A 329 17.19 -4.34 5.96
CA ASP A 329 16.24 -3.71 5.04
C ASP A 329 15.62 -4.71 4.06
N GLY A 330 14.39 -4.43 3.65
CA GLY A 330 13.62 -5.23 2.71
C GLY A 330 14.03 -4.97 1.26
N PHE A 331 13.23 -4.16 0.58
CA PHE A 331 13.29 -3.85 -0.84
C PHE A 331 13.80 -2.42 -1.04
N ASP A 332 15.09 -2.30 -1.35
CA ASP A 332 15.76 -1.04 -1.65
C ASP A 332 15.86 -0.84 -3.16
N LEU A 333 15.13 0.14 -3.68
CA LEU A 333 15.30 0.62 -5.05
C LEU A 333 16.14 1.89 -5.05
N VAL A 334 17.36 1.80 -5.60
CA VAL A 334 18.37 2.87 -5.52
C VAL A 334 18.71 3.35 -6.93
N ASN A 335 18.44 4.60 -7.28
CA ASN A 335 18.65 5.12 -8.65
C ASN A 335 17.97 4.23 -9.74
N THR A 336 16.80 3.66 -9.43
CA THR A 336 16.10 2.67 -10.26
C THR A 336 14.76 3.19 -10.75
N SER A 337 14.55 3.23 -12.07
CA SER A 337 13.33 3.79 -12.69
C SER A 337 12.50 2.75 -13.45
N HIS A 338 11.21 3.00 -13.63
CA HIS A 338 10.27 2.07 -14.26
C HIS A 338 10.21 0.74 -13.52
N ALA A 339 9.90 0.80 -12.22
CA ALA A 339 9.98 -0.34 -11.32
C ALA A 339 8.66 -0.59 -10.59
N VAL A 340 8.31 -1.87 -10.44
CA VAL A 340 7.11 -2.30 -9.71
C VAL A 340 7.45 -3.40 -8.71
N VAL A 341 7.08 -3.18 -7.44
CA VAL A 341 7.06 -4.18 -6.36
C VAL A 341 5.61 -4.49 -6.04
N ASP A 342 5.15 -5.71 -6.30
CA ASP A 342 3.72 -6.08 -6.24
C ASP A 342 3.50 -7.38 -5.46
N HIS A 343 2.55 -7.39 -4.52
CA HIS A 343 2.23 -8.57 -3.71
C HIS A 343 3.45 -9.16 -2.99
N CYS A 344 4.31 -8.32 -2.42
CA CYS A 344 5.48 -8.74 -1.67
C CYS A 344 5.24 -8.70 -0.16
N PHE A 345 6.13 -9.36 0.59
CA PHE A 345 6.11 -9.36 2.05
C PHE A 345 7.53 -9.21 2.61
N ALA A 346 7.69 -8.40 3.64
CA ALA A 346 8.94 -8.36 4.40
C ALA A 346 8.70 -8.37 5.91
N TYR A 347 9.50 -9.17 6.61
CA TYR A 347 9.63 -9.23 8.06
C TYR A 347 11.09 -8.93 8.40
N THR A 348 11.39 -7.67 8.71
CA THR A 348 12.75 -7.11 8.73
C THR A 348 13.01 -6.27 9.98
N GLY A 349 14.27 -5.99 10.28
CA GLY A 349 14.63 -5.08 11.37
C GLY A 349 14.85 -3.63 10.95
N ASP A 350 14.83 -3.37 9.64
CA ASP A 350 14.95 -2.02 9.09
C ASP A 350 13.94 -1.80 7.94
N ASP A 351 14.11 -0.71 7.19
CA ASP A 351 13.19 -0.18 6.18
C ASP A 351 12.72 -1.24 5.19
N VAL A 352 11.41 -1.27 4.90
CA VAL A 352 10.81 -2.36 4.11
C VAL A 352 10.67 -2.03 2.63
N TYR A 353 9.92 -0.99 2.29
CA TYR A 353 9.71 -0.55 0.91
C TYR A 353 10.36 0.81 0.76
N ASP A 354 11.54 0.85 0.15
CA ASP A 354 12.34 2.06 0.11
C ASP A 354 12.78 2.46 -1.30
N ALA A 355 12.69 3.76 -1.56
CA ALA A 355 13.08 4.45 -2.77
C ALA A 355 14.12 5.51 -2.41
N LYS A 356 15.35 5.39 -2.92
CA LYS A 356 16.43 6.33 -2.60
C LYS A 356 17.39 6.56 -3.78
N SER A 357 18.29 7.52 -3.65
CA SER A 357 19.30 7.82 -4.66
C SER A 357 20.68 8.06 -4.05
N SER A 358 21.69 7.33 -4.53
CA SER A 358 23.08 7.43 -4.09
C SER A 358 24.01 8.08 -5.12
N SER A 359 23.48 8.45 -6.28
CA SER A 359 24.16 9.21 -7.35
C SER A 359 23.23 10.30 -7.89
N GLU A 360 23.76 11.19 -8.75
CA GLU A 360 23.02 12.31 -9.36
C GLU A 360 22.03 11.89 -10.47
N GLU A 361 21.91 10.58 -10.76
CA GLU A 361 20.97 10.12 -11.78
C GLU A 361 19.52 10.09 -11.29
N PRO A 362 18.58 10.78 -11.98
CA PRO A 362 17.19 10.86 -11.58
C PRO A 362 16.48 9.51 -11.52
N MET A 363 15.54 9.40 -10.59
CA MET A 363 14.72 8.23 -10.38
C MET A 363 13.23 8.58 -10.52
N THR A 364 12.49 7.80 -11.33
CA THR A 364 11.07 8.05 -11.57
C THR A 364 10.27 6.81 -11.98
N ASP A 365 8.94 6.87 -11.89
CA ASP A 365 8.01 5.78 -12.21
C ASP A 365 8.32 4.53 -11.39
N VAL A 366 8.15 4.65 -10.07
CA VAL A 366 8.38 3.57 -9.11
C VAL A 366 7.09 3.30 -8.34
N VAL A 367 6.64 2.04 -8.32
CA VAL A 367 5.38 1.65 -7.67
C VAL A 367 5.58 0.46 -6.74
N PHE A 368 5.36 0.67 -5.45
CA PHE A 368 5.19 -0.37 -4.44
C PHE A 368 3.69 -0.59 -4.20
N LYS A 369 3.19 -1.82 -4.29
CA LYS A 369 1.75 -2.07 -4.16
C LYS A 369 1.32 -3.45 -3.66
N ASN A 370 0.11 -3.53 -3.10
CA ASN A 370 -0.57 -4.77 -2.68
C ASN A 370 0.25 -5.61 -1.69
N SER A 371 1.05 -4.98 -0.85
CA SER A 371 2.15 -5.62 -0.13
C SER A 371 2.04 -5.45 1.39
N LEU A 372 2.82 -6.23 2.15
CA LEU A 372 2.74 -6.31 3.60
C LEU A 372 4.12 -6.11 4.25
N ALA A 373 4.19 -5.17 5.20
CA ALA A 373 5.39 -4.84 5.95
C ALA A 373 5.25 -5.19 7.45
N TYR A 374 6.29 -5.78 8.02
CA TYR A 374 6.51 -5.89 9.46
C TYR A 374 7.96 -5.50 9.74
N THR A 375 8.17 -4.42 10.51
CA THR A 375 9.52 -3.89 10.74
C THR A 375 9.69 -3.16 12.07
N GLU A 376 10.93 -3.13 12.57
CA GLU A 376 11.40 -2.20 13.62
C GLU A 376 12.03 -0.93 13.02
N SER A 377 11.55 -0.45 11.86
CA SER A 377 11.90 0.84 11.25
C SER A 377 10.76 1.41 10.38
N ALA A 378 10.96 1.77 9.10
CA ALA A 378 9.87 2.30 8.25
C ALA A 378 9.21 1.23 7.36
N GLY A 379 7.88 1.16 7.40
CA GLY A 379 7.10 0.27 6.53
C GLY A 379 7.07 0.74 5.08
N THR A 380 6.92 2.05 4.86
CA THR A 380 7.00 2.70 3.54
C THR A 380 7.90 3.92 3.62
N LYS A 381 8.88 4.04 2.72
CA LYS A 381 9.93 5.04 2.82
C LYS A 381 10.38 5.58 1.46
N VAL A 382 10.66 6.88 1.43
CA VAL A 382 11.57 7.50 0.45
C VAL A 382 12.73 8.12 1.23
N GLY A 383 13.96 7.79 0.86
CA GLY A 383 15.19 8.29 1.49
C GLY A 383 15.98 7.23 2.26
N MET A 384 16.94 7.54 3.11
CA MET A 384 17.44 8.85 3.51
C MET A 384 18.28 9.54 2.41
N GLN A 385 18.80 8.76 1.47
CA GLN A 385 19.71 9.21 0.42
C GLN A 385 18.95 9.84 -0.76
N GLY A 386 19.36 11.04 -1.15
CA GLY A 386 18.69 11.91 -2.11
C GLY A 386 19.65 12.65 -3.05
N GLN A 387 20.71 11.98 -3.51
CA GLN A 387 21.66 12.63 -4.42
C GLN A 387 21.09 13.03 -5.78
N ALA A 388 19.99 12.43 -6.21
CA ALA A 388 19.28 12.81 -7.42
C ALA A 388 17.86 13.25 -7.15
N SER A 389 17.28 13.93 -8.15
CA SER A 389 15.85 14.15 -8.20
C SER A 389 15.07 12.85 -8.22
N LEU A 390 13.97 12.84 -7.47
CA LEU A 390 13.04 11.72 -7.32
C LEU A 390 11.64 12.22 -7.68
N SER A 391 10.93 11.51 -8.56
CA SER A 391 9.54 11.87 -8.86
C SER A 391 8.66 10.70 -9.27
N ASP A 392 7.35 10.84 -9.13
CA ASP A 392 6.37 9.80 -9.51
C ASP A 392 6.61 8.48 -8.74
N ILE A 393 6.75 8.60 -7.42
CA ILE A 393 6.98 7.47 -6.50
C ILE A 393 5.66 7.14 -5.79
N TRP A 394 5.19 5.90 -5.95
CA TRP A 394 3.88 5.47 -5.47
C TRP A 394 3.96 4.31 -4.50
N PHE A 395 3.24 4.44 -3.39
CA PHE A 395 2.90 3.38 -2.44
C PHE A 395 1.38 3.20 -2.49
N LYS A 396 0.91 2.00 -2.85
CA LYS A 396 -0.52 1.73 -3.09
C LYS A 396 -0.99 0.45 -2.40
N ASN A 397 -2.02 0.54 -1.56
CA ASN A 397 -2.61 -0.64 -0.93
C ASN A 397 -1.57 -1.46 -0.16
N ILE A 398 -0.96 -0.86 0.86
CA ILE A 398 0.07 -1.50 1.69
C ILE A 398 -0.41 -1.55 3.14
N ASP A 399 -0.27 -2.73 3.74
CA ASP A 399 -0.47 -2.94 5.17
C ASP A 399 0.88 -2.92 5.89
N VAL A 400 1.01 -2.08 6.91
CA VAL A 400 2.17 -2.03 7.82
C VAL A 400 1.70 -2.57 9.17
N ILE A 401 2.01 -3.83 9.47
CA ILE A 401 1.56 -4.48 10.71
C ILE A 401 2.24 -3.83 11.93
N LEU A 402 3.53 -3.58 11.79
CA LEU A 402 4.37 -3.02 12.82
C LEU A 402 5.43 -2.14 12.15
N GLY A 403 5.65 -0.95 12.70
CA GLY A 403 6.71 -0.05 12.28
C GLY A 403 7.03 1.00 13.34
N TYR A 404 8.23 1.56 13.27
CA TYR A 404 8.52 2.86 13.90
C TYR A 404 7.90 4.00 13.11
N ARG A 405 7.78 3.80 11.80
CA ARG A 405 7.12 4.70 10.86
C ARG A 405 6.22 3.89 9.94
N GLY A 406 4.97 4.32 9.78
CA GLY A 406 4.10 3.78 8.74
C GLY A 406 4.44 4.40 7.39
N ILE A 407 4.61 5.73 7.40
CA ILE A 407 4.97 6.55 6.24
C ILE A 407 6.20 7.38 6.57
N SER A 408 7.21 7.35 5.69
CA SER A 408 8.39 8.21 5.78
C SER A 408 8.77 8.80 4.42
N VAL A 409 9.02 10.10 4.39
CA VAL A 409 9.75 10.82 3.35
C VAL A 409 10.86 11.57 4.08
N ASP A 410 12.09 11.14 3.86
CA ASP A 410 13.24 11.45 4.69
C ASP A 410 14.39 11.92 3.79
N HIS A 411 14.42 13.21 3.46
CA HIS A 411 15.48 13.75 2.62
C HIS A 411 16.58 14.35 3.51
N ASP A 412 17.67 13.61 3.71
CA ASP A 412 18.73 14.08 4.62
C ASP A 412 20.14 14.09 4.02
N GLN A 413 20.31 13.60 2.78
CA GLN A 413 21.59 13.61 2.07
C GLN A 413 21.42 13.91 0.58
N GLY A 414 22.17 14.87 0.06
CA GLY A 414 22.20 15.24 -1.36
C GLY A 414 21.29 16.41 -1.70
N ASN A 415 21.39 16.98 -2.90
CA ASN A 415 20.62 18.18 -3.28
C ASN A 415 19.50 17.89 -4.30
N GLY A 416 19.10 16.63 -4.43
CA GLY A 416 18.05 16.20 -5.33
C GLY A 416 16.69 16.82 -5.00
N VAL A 417 16.00 17.36 -6.00
CA VAL A 417 14.62 17.85 -5.82
C VAL A 417 13.64 16.67 -5.85
N TRP A 418 12.83 16.51 -4.81
CA TRP A 418 11.86 15.42 -4.70
C TRP A 418 10.44 15.94 -4.91
N ASP A 419 9.71 15.35 -5.86
CA ASP A 419 8.41 15.86 -6.29
C ASP A 419 7.45 14.74 -6.71
N GLY A 420 6.21 14.74 -6.21
CA GLY A 420 5.21 13.74 -6.62
C GLY A 420 5.45 12.39 -5.95
N ILE A 421 5.22 12.36 -4.64
CA ILE A 421 5.31 11.15 -3.81
C ILE A 421 3.91 10.83 -3.27
N HIS A 422 3.43 9.62 -3.51
CA HIS A 422 2.02 9.28 -3.31
C HIS A 422 1.86 8.06 -2.40
N PHE A 423 1.11 8.23 -1.30
CA PHE A 423 0.74 7.18 -0.36
C PHE A 423 -0.77 6.98 -0.38
N ILE A 424 -1.23 5.92 -1.05
CA ILE A 424 -2.64 5.65 -1.30
C ILE A 424 -3.04 4.33 -0.66
N ASP A 425 -4.09 4.33 0.16
CA ASP A 425 -4.58 3.12 0.85
C ASP A 425 -3.48 2.45 1.71
N ILE A 426 -2.81 3.23 2.56
CA ILE A 426 -1.83 2.72 3.53
C ILE A 426 -2.52 2.48 4.88
N ARG A 427 -2.36 1.30 5.45
CA ARG A 427 -3.00 0.92 6.72
C ARG A 427 -1.93 0.42 7.68
N THR A 428 -1.72 1.15 8.77
CA THR A 428 -0.73 0.79 9.78
C THR A 428 -1.44 0.33 11.05
N GLU A 429 -1.18 -0.90 11.48
CA GLU A 429 -1.83 -1.44 12.69
C GLU A 429 -1.17 -0.87 13.96
N LYS A 430 0.17 -0.81 14.00
CA LYS A 430 0.87 -0.38 15.20
C LYS A 430 2.17 0.39 14.92
N ILE A 431 2.23 1.61 15.46
CA ILE A 431 3.47 2.35 15.65
C ILE A 431 4.08 1.99 17.01
N HIS A 432 5.37 1.70 17.06
CA HIS A 432 6.06 1.43 18.33
C HIS A 432 7.53 1.88 18.28
N ASN A 433 8.23 1.77 19.40
CA ASN A 433 9.67 1.94 19.48
C ASN A 433 10.21 1.01 20.57
N ASN A 434 11.26 0.24 20.29
CA ASN A 434 11.88 -0.67 21.26
C ASN A 434 13.10 -0.04 21.99
N GLY A 435 13.39 1.24 21.73
CA GLY A 435 14.53 1.99 22.26
C GLY A 435 15.71 2.12 21.30
N THR A 436 15.68 1.50 20.11
CA THR A 436 16.76 1.61 19.11
C THR A 436 16.67 2.83 18.20
N SER A 437 15.47 3.39 18.03
CA SER A 437 15.29 4.67 17.35
C SER A 437 15.06 5.78 18.39
N GLY A 438 15.66 6.96 18.19
CA GLY A 438 15.29 8.12 19.00
C GLY A 438 13.80 8.47 18.80
N GLN A 439 13.14 9.10 19.78
CA GLN A 439 11.71 9.44 19.71
C GLN A 439 11.33 10.21 18.43
N PHE A 440 12.18 11.13 17.96
CA PHE A 440 11.96 11.89 16.71
C PHE A 440 12.01 11.03 15.43
N ARG A 441 12.61 9.83 15.49
CA ARG A 441 12.64 8.87 14.38
C ARG A 441 11.48 7.86 14.45
N THR A 442 10.65 7.93 15.49
CA THR A 442 9.40 7.18 15.61
C THR A 442 8.24 8.13 15.40
N ALA A 443 7.52 7.96 14.31
CA ALA A 443 6.42 8.83 13.95
C ALA A 443 5.44 8.07 13.05
N PRO A 444 4.11 8.18 13.24
CA PRO A 444 3.16 7.59 12.30
C PRO A 444 3.43 8.06 10.87
N ILE A 445 3.58 9.38 10.69
CA ILE A 445 3.97 10.04 9.45
C ILE A 445 5.20 10.91 9.71
N LEU A 446 6.26 10.71 8.93
CA LEU A 446 7.44 11.57 8.89
C LEU A 446 7.61 12.11 7.47
N ILE A 447 7.47 13.41 7.26
CA ILE A 447 7.78 14.08 5.99
C ILE A 447 8.71 15.23 6.32
N TRP A 448 10.00 15.05 6.09
CA TRP A 448 10.95 16.05 6.51
C TRP A 448 12.16 16.13 5.60
N THR A 449 12.84 17.26 5.72
CA THR A 449 14.19 17.44 5.23
C THR A 449 15.09 17.78 6.41
N ALA A 450 16.29 17.19 6.46
CA ALA A 450 17.30 17.51 7.46
C ALA A 450 18.72 17.47 6.86
N LYS A 451 19.73 17.92 7.60
CA LYS A 451 21.13 17.71 7.21
C LYS A 451 21.74 16.62 8.07
N TYR A 452 22.33 15.62 7.44
CA TYR A 452 23.10 14.59 8.12
C TYR A 452 24.60 14.85 7.99
N GLY A 453 25.22 15.30 9.09
CA GLY A 453 26.62 15.72 9.07
C GLY A 453 26.79 17.00 8.24
N SER A 454 27.70 17.00 7.27
CA SER A 454 27.98 18.14 6.39
C SER A 454 27.30 18.03 5.02
N SER A 455 26.23 17.23 4.88
CA SER A 455 25.52 17.03 3.62
C SER A 455 24.69 18.24 3.20
N GLU A 456 24.47 18.37 1.88
CA GLU A 456 23.39 19.17 1.32
C GLU A 456 22.06 18.41 1.44
N VAL A 457 20.96 19.14 1.33
CA VAL A 457 19.59 18.61 1.36
C VAL A 457 18.75 19.38 0.34
N GLY A 458 17.96 18.67 -0.47
CA GLY A 458 17.05 19.25 -1.46
C GLY A 458 15.62 19.43 -0.92
N PRO A 459 14.78 20.22 -1.60
CA PRO A 459 13.38 20.40 -1.22
C PRO A 459 12.52 19.17 -1.55
N VAL A 460 11.42 19.03 -0.80
CA VAL A 460 10.39 18.01 -1.01
C VAL A 460 9.05 18.69 -1.29
N SER A 461 8.42 18.40 -2.42
CA SER A 461 7.12 18.95 -2.81
C SER A 461 6.12 17.90 -3.27
N ASN A 462 4.83 18.27 -3.23
CA ASN A 462 3.73 17.50 -3.83
C ASN A 462 3.65 16.07 -3.26
N VAL A 463 3.53 15.97 -1.94
CA VAL A 463 3.32 14.69 -1.24
C VAL A 463 1.83 14.46 -1.03
N GLU A 464 1.30 13.35 -1.50
CA GLU A 464 -0.12 13.00 -1.39
C GLU A 464 -0.30 11.82 -0.42
N LEU A 465 -1.17 11.99 0.58
CA LEU A 465 -1.66 10.93 1.45
C LEU A 465 -3.16 10.80 1.25
N THR A 466 -3.63 9.67 0.69
CA THR A 466 -5.06 9.44 0.44
C THR A 466 -5.50 8.11 1.04
N ARG A 467 -6.52 8.14 1.90
CA ARG A 467 -7.05 6.97 2.65
C ARG A 467 -5.95 6.25 3.43
N VAL A 468 -5.15 7.03 4.14
CA VAL A 468 -4.13 6.54 5.07
C VAL A 468 -4.75 6.33 6.45
N SER A 469 -4.40 5.25 7.15
CA SER A 469 -4.92 4.97 8.48
C SER A 469 -3.87 4.40 9.43
N PHE A 470 -4.01 4.74 10.71
CA PHE A 470 -3.23 4.20 11.82
C PHE A 470 -4.18 3.72 12.91
N GLU A 471 -4.14 2.43 13.26
CA GLU A 471 -5.01 1.89 14.30
C GLU A 471 -4.49 2.21 15.71
N ASN A 472 -3.17 2.16 15.90
CA ASN A 472 -2.53 2.53 17.14
C ASN A 472 -1.24 3.33 16.89
N ILE A 473 -1.28 4.63 17.18
CA ILE A 473 -0.11 5.52 17.10
C ILE A 473 0.73 5.57 18.39
N ASN A 474 0.31 4.92 19.49
CA ASN A 474 0.98 4.94 20.80
C ASN A 474 1.39 6.34 21.30
N ASN A 475 0.55 7.34 21.02
CA ASN A 475 0.78 8.78 21.31
C ASN A 475 2.05 9.38 20.67
N TYR A 476 2.68 8.71 19.70
CA TYR A 476 3.76 9.31 18.93
C TYR A 476 3.21 10.40 18.01
N HIS A 477 3.91 11.53 17.97
CA HIS A 477 3.60 12.62 17.06
C HIS A 477 4.09 12.28 15.65
N SER A 478 3.38 12.81 14.66
CA SER A 478 3.85 12.90 13.28
C SER A 478 4.56 14.22 13.05
N PHE A 479 5.45 14.29 12.07
CA PHE A 479 6.22 15.51 11.78
C PHE A 479 6.20 15.84 10.28
N ILE A 480 5.89 17.10 9.97
CA ILE A 480 6.03 17.67 8.63
C ILE A 480 6.89 18.94 8.73
N GLN A 481 8.13 18.89 8.25
CA GLN A 481 9.09 19.99 8.49
C GLN A 481 10.18 20.10 7.42
N GLY A 482 10.45 21.33 6.95
CA GLY A 482 11.64 21.65 6.16
C GLY A 482 12.83 22.10 7.01
N TYR A 483 14.04 21.81 6.56
CA TYR A 483 15.30 22.17 7.22
C TYR A 483 15.59 23.68 7.18
N ASP A 484 15.53 24.28 5.99
CA ASP A 484 15.74 25.71 5.72
C ASP A 484 14.92 26.15 4.50
N SER A 485 14.98 27.44 4.15
CA SER A 485 14.22 28.01 3.03
C SER A 485 14.63 27.51 1.64
N SER A 486 15.76 26.82 1.51
CA SER A 486 16.17 26.14 0.26
C SER A 486 15.74 24.69 0.20
N SER A 487 15.33 24.13 1.35
CA SER A 487 15.06 22.71 1.55
C SER A 487 13.66 22.54 2.15
N GLU A 488 12.69 23.29 1.62
CA GLU A 488 11.35 23.34 2.16
C GLU A 488 10.59 22.02 1.96
N VAL A 489 9.60 21.79 2.82
CA VAL A 489 8.54 20.81 2.58
C VAL A 489 7.28 21.57 2.15
N SER A 490 6.76 21.30 0.95
CA SER A 490 5.61 22.05 0.43
C SER A 490 4.57 21.19 -0.25
N ASN A 491 3.33 21.68 -0.30
CA ASN A 491 2.20 21.06 -1.00
C ASN A 491 1.94 19.61 -0.55
N VAL A 492 1.74 19.41 0.76
CA VAL A 492 1.33 18.11 1.30
C VAL A 492 -0.19 18.07 1.38
N SER A 493 -0.81 17.17 0.62
CA SER A 493 -2.26 16.97 0.61
C SER A 493 -2.63 15.70 1.35
N ILE A 494 -3.50 15.81 2.35
CA ILE A 494 -3.91 14.70 3.21
C ILE A 494 -5.42 14.52 3.08
N THR A 495 -5.87 13.41 2.51
CA THR A 495 -7.29 13.10 2.27
C THR A 495 -7.70 11.83 3.01
N ASP A 496 -8.76 11.90 3.81
CA ASP A 496 -9.32 10.78 4.58
C ASP A 496 -8.34 10.08 5.54
N LEU A 497 -7.44 10.86 6.16
CA LEU A 497 -6.55 10.34 7.19
C LEU A 497 -7.34 9.88 8.41
N LYS A 498 -7.07 8.67 8.89
CA LYS A 498 -7.60 8.17 10.16
C LYS A 498 -6.48 7.84 11.14
N MET A 499 -6.61 8.26 12.40
CA MET A 499 -5.70 7.89 13.47
C MET A 499 -6.48 7.46 14.71
N ASN A 500 -6.14 6.28 15.25
CA ASN A 500 -6.85 5.61 16.34
C ASN A 500 -8.37 5.53 16.08
N GLY A 501 -8.76 5.24 14.83
CA GLY A 501 -10.15 5.15 14.39
C GLY A 501 -10.86 6.49 14.10
N ASN A 502 -10.24 7.63 14.40
CA ASN A 502 -10.85 8.95 14.20
C ASN A 502 -10.42 9.57 12.86
N LEU A 503 -11.37 10.17 12.15
CA LEU A 503 -11.08 10.99 10.97
C LEU A 503 -10.34 12.27 11.39
N ILE A 504 -9.19 12.53 10.78
CA ILE A 504 -8.34 13.68 11.06
C ILE A 504 -8.57 14.75 10.00
N THR A 505 -9.05 15.91 10.44
CA THR A 505 -9.40 17.04 9.55
C THR A 505 -8.49 18.24 9.73
N ASN A 506 -7.56 18.20 10.69
CA ASN A 506 -6.48 19.16 10.86
C ASN A 506 -5.33 18.55 11.68
N ALA A 507 -4.18 19.20 11.64
CA ALA A 507 -2.94 18.72 12.25
C ALA A 507 -3.06 18.43 13.76
N SER A 508 -3.71 19.32 14.53
CA SER A 508 -3.82 19.19 15.99
C SER A 508 -4.62 17.95 16.43
N GLN A 509 -5.63 17.55 15.66
CA GLN A 509 -6.42 16.36 15.93
C GLN A 509 -5.61 15.06 15.76
N GLY A 510 -4.62 15.08 14.86
CA GLY A 510 -3.81 13.91 14.52
C GLY A 510 -2.47 13.82 15.25
N LEU A 511 -2.18 14.71 16.22
CA LEU A 511 -0.83 14.86 16.79
C LEU A 511 0.23 15.07 15.68
N ILE A 512 -0.07 15.93 14.71
CA ILE A 512 0.83 16.24 13.60
C ILE A 512 1.47 17.59 13.86
N ASP A 513 2.78 17.59 14.06
CA ASP A 513 3.56 18.80 14.26
C ASP A 513 3.99 19.35 12.89
N ILE A 514 3.46 20.54 12.56
CA ILE A 514 3.86 21.29 11.36
C ILE A 514 4.99 22.24 11.75
N GLY A 515 6.20 21.95 11.27
CA GLY A 515 7.43 22.64 11.64
C GLY A 515 7.75 23.85 10.76
N ALA A 516 8.94 24.42 10.96
CA ALA A 516 9.46 25.52 10.16
C ALA A 516 9.66 25.12 8.67
N ASN A 517 9.83 26.13 7.80
CA ASN A 517 10.12 25.96 6.36
C ASN A 517 9.14 25.00 5.66
N THR A 518 7.87 25.09 6.04
CA THR A 518 6.80 24.22 5.57
C THR A 518 5.63 25.06 5.08
N SER A 519 5.07 24.73 3.92
CA SER A 519 3.96 25.49 3.31
C SER A 519 2.92 24.61 2.63
N ASN A 520 1.69 25.12 2.51
CA ASN A 520 0.57 24.47 1.80
C ASN A 520 0.28 23.04 2.28
N ILE A 521 0.06 22.87 3.59
CA ILE A 521 -0.39 21.61 4.18
C ILE A 521 -1.91 21.64 4.28
N SER A 522 -2.59 20.75 3.56
CA SER A 522 -4.05 20.74 3.48
C SER A 522 -4.64 19.40 3.91
N PHE A 523 -5.77 19.47 4.61
CA PHE A 523 -6.56 18.32 5.01
C PHE A 523 -7.89 18.32 4.27
N HIS A 524 -8.26 17.16 3.75
CA HIS A 524 -9.46 16.96 2.94
C HIS A 524 -10.20 15.71 3.38
N THR A 525 -11.47 15.66 3.04
CA THR A 525 -12.31 14.48 3.23
C THR A 525 -12.99 14.18 1.90
N SER A 526 -12.92 12.94 1.41
CA SER A 526 -13.69 12.53 0.22
C SER A 526 -15.18 12.34 0.51
N ALA A 527 -15.55 12.37 1.80
CA ALA A 527 -16.92 12.40 2.28
C ALA A 527 -17.70 13.51 1.57
N SER A 528 -18.80 13.12 0.93
CA SER A 528 -19.77 14.06 0.41
C SER A 528 -21.03 13.98 1.24
N TYR A 529 -21.73 15.09 1.36
CA TYR A 529 -22.90 15.22 2.20
C TYR A 529 -24.09 15.66 1.37
N LYS A 530 -25.24 15.10 1.68
CA LYS A 530 -26.52 15.73 1.34
C LYS A 530 -26.93 16.63 2.50
N LEU A 531 -27.32 17.87 2.20
CA LEU A 531 -27.77 18.83 3.20
C LEU A 531 -29.31 18.83 3.26
N SER A 532 -29.91 18.16 4.26
CA SER A 532 -31.36 18.10 4.41
C SER A 532 -31.88 19.23 5.30
N SER A 533 -32.81 20.04 4.81
CA SER A 533 -33.46 21.11 5.59
C SER A 533 -34.32 20.53 6.72
N ALA A 534 -34.14 21.01 7.95
CA ALA A 534 -34.96 20.60 9.09
C ALA A 534 -36.44 21.02 8.94
N ASN A 535 -36.74 21.98 8.07
CA ASN A 535 -38.10 22.47 7.84
C ASN A 535 -38.91 21.56 6.89
N SER A 536 -38.27 21.05 5.84
CA SER A 536 -38.95 20.38 4.72
C SER A 536 -38.48 18.94 4.47
N GLY A 537 -37.34 18.54 5.04
CA GLY A 537 -36.65 17.27 4.73
C GLY A 537 -35.97 17.24 3.35
N ARG A 538 -36.09 18.30 2.54
CA ARG A 538 -35.51 18.38 1.19
C ARG A 538 -34.05 18.80 1.21
N PHE A 539 -33.37 18.58 0.09
CA PHE A 539 -31.93 18.70 -0.02
C PHE A 539 -31.50 19.94 -0.80
N ALA A 540 -30.39 20.55 -0.39
CA ALA A 540 -29.71 21.56 -1.20
C ALA A 540 -29.27 20.96 -2.54
N ASP A 541 -29.75 21.53 -3.63
CA ASP A 541 -29.70 20.98 -4.99
C ASP A 541 -29.31 22.10 -5.97
N VAL A 542 -28.30 21.87 -6.80
CA VAL A 542 -28.01 22.77 -7.93
C VAL A 542 -29.07 22.54 -9.00
N ASP A 543 -29.89 23.55 -9.29
CA ASP A 543 -31.05 23.43 -10.16
C ASP A 543 -30.71 22.82 -11.54
N GLY A 544 -31.51 21.83 -11.95
CA GLY A 544 -31.27 21.00 -13.15
C GLY A 544 -29.95 20.21 -13.16
N GLY A 545 -29.19 20.24 -12.06
CA GLY A 545 -27.80 19.80 -11.99
C GLY A 545 -26.91 20.49 -13.01
N SER A 546 -27.08 21.80 -13.18
CA SER A 546 -26.30 22.64 -14.10
C SER A 546 -24.80 22.63 -13.77
N LEU A 547 -23.97 22.83 -14.80
CA LEU A 547 -22.51 22.99 -14.66
C LEU A 547 -22.08 24.46 -14.77
N ALA A 548 -23.01 25.40 -14.98
CA ALA A 548 -22.69 26.80 -15.22
C ALA A 548 -22.46 27.58 -13.90
N ASP A 549 -21.61 28.61 -13.98
CA ASP A 549 -21.55 29.67 -12.96
C ASP A 549 -22.88 30.40 -12.87
N GLY A 550 -23.30 30.75 -11.66
CA GLY A 550 -24.57 31.45 -11.42
C GLY A 550 -25.80 30.55 -11.39
N ALA A 551 -25.64 29.23 -11.57
CA ALA A 551 -26.76 28.31 -11.39
C ALA A 551 -27.27 28.35 -9.95
N GLN A 552 -28.59 28.39 -9.79
CA GLN A 552 -29.23 28.53 -8.49
C GLN A 552 -29.06 27.27 -7.65
N VAL A 553 -28.87 27.44 -6.34
CA VAL A 553 -29.02 26.37 -5.37
C VAL A 553 -30.40 26.47 -4.74
N ILE A 554 -31.22 25.46 -4.93
CA ILE A 554 -32.60 25.34 -4.47
C ILE A 554 -32.72 24.21 -3.45
N GLN A 555 -33.89 24.02 -2.85
CA GLN A 555 -34.23 22.75 -2.22
C GLN A 555 -35.01 21.84 -3.17
N TRP A 556 -34.70 20.54 -3.15
CA TRP A 556 -35.42 19.53 -3.92
C TRP A 556 -35.52 18.20 -3.15
N THR A 557 -36.54 17.40 -3.46
CA THR A 557 -36.64 16.01 -2.99
C THR A 557 -35.43 15.19 -3.40
N ASP A 558 -35.04 14.15 -2.65
CA ASP A 558 -33.89 13.31 -3.04
C ASP A 558 -34.09 12.74 -4.45
N ASN A 559 -33.12 12.99 -5.32
CA ASN A 559 -33.12 12.48 -6.70
C ASN A 559 -31.91 11.56 -6.99
N GLY A 560 -31.07 11.27 -6.01
CA GLY A 560 -29.85 10.46 -6.15
C GLY A 560 -28.77 11.07 -7.05
N GLY A 561 -28.97 12.29 -7.55
CA GLY A 561 -28.04 12.98 -8.44
C GLY A 561 -26.88 13.61 -7.68
N LEU A 562 -25.70 13.61 -8.30
CA LEU A 562 -24.49 14.25 -7.75
C LEU A 562 -24.65 15.76 -7.53
N ASN A 563 -25.68 16.41 -8.12
CA ASN A 563 -26.02 17.81 -7.87
C ASN A 563 -26.57 18.07 -6.47
N GLN A 564 -26.90 17.03 -5.70
CA GLN A 564 -27.27 17.13 -4.28
C GLN A 564 -26.12 16.76 -3.32
N HIS A 565 -24.95 16.39 -3.85
CA HIS A 565 -23.81 15.93 -3.07
C HIS A 565 -22.77 17.05 -2.93
N TRP A 566 -22.43 17.38 -1.69
CA TRP A 566 -21.54 18.49 -1.35
C TRP A 566 -20.34 17.98 -0.56
N GLU A 567 -19.15 18.13 -1.12
CA GLU A 567 -17.87 17.88 -0.43
C GLU A 567 -17.52 19.12 0.42
N LEU A 568 -17.09 18.90 1.67
CA LEU A 568 -16.56 19.95 2.54
C LEU A 568 -15.05 20.07 2.31
N VAL A 569 -14.62 21.14 1.66
CA VAL A 569 -13.21 21.42 1.36
C VAL A 569 -12.70 22.43 2.38
N ASP A 570 -11.69 22.08 3.18
CA ASP A 570 -11.14 22.99 4.19
C ASP A 570 -10.65 24.32 3.57
N ALA A 571 -10.93 25.41 4.27
CA ALA A 571 -10.55 26.78 3.90
C ALA A 571 -9.84 27.51 5.06
N GLY A 572 -9.32 26.76 6.03
CA GLY A 572 -8.65 27.27 7.23
C GLY A 572 -9.61 27.85 8.28
N ASP A 573 -9.12 28.03 9.50
CA ASP A 573 -9.83 28.64 10.64
C ASP A 573 -11.21 28.01 10.98
N GLY A 574 -11.41 26.74 10.61
CA GLY A 574 -12.67 26.02 10.79
C GLY A 574 -13.77 26.40 9.78
N TYR A 575 -13.42 26.98 8.64
CA TYR A 575 -14.31 27.22 7.51
C TYR A 575 -14.11 26.20 6.40
N TYR A 576 -15.19 25.94 5.65
CA TYR A 576 -15.19 25.02 4.52
C TYR A 576 -15.82 25.66 3.28
N LYS A 577 -15.36 25.28 2.10
CA LYS A 577 -16.07 25.47 0.84
C LYS A 577 -16.93 24.24 0.58
N LEU A 578 -18.20 24.43 0.23
CA LEU A 578 -19.08 23.31 -0.11
C LEU A 578 -19.03 23.09 -1.61
N ARG A 579 -18.23 22.12 -2.06
CA ARG A 579 -18.04 21.80 -3.48
C ARG A 579 -19.09 20.80 -3.96
N ASN A 580 -19.85 21.15 -4.99
CA ASN A 580 -20.82 20.26 -5.60
C ASN A 580 -20.11 19.14 -6.38
N ARG A 581 -20.46 17.88 -6.13
CA ARG A 581 -19.82 16.71 -6.76
C ARG A 581 -20.15 16.53 -8.24
N LYS A 582 -21.19 17.20 -8.76
CA LYS A 582 -21.49 17.16 -10.21
C LYS A 582 -20.69 18.19 -10.99
N SER A 583 -20.60 19.42 -10.49
CA SER A 583 -20.02 20.54 -11.23
C SER A 583 -18.58 20.89 -10.85
N GLY A 584 -18.10 20.44 -9.68
CA GLY A 584 -16.83 20.86 -9.11
C GLY A 584 -16.79 22.31 -8.60
N LYS A 585 -17.92 23.04 -8.69
CA LYS A 585 -18.07 24.42 -8.24
C LYS A 585 -18.50 24.50 -6.77
N VAL A 586 -18.33 25.65 -6.15
CA VAL A 586 -18.59 25.83 -4.71
C VAL A 586 -19.86 26.65 -4.46
N MET A 587 -20.51 26.40 -3.32
CA MET A 587 -21.66 27.16 -2.84
C MET A 587 -21.27 28.61 -2.52
N ASP A 588 -21.90 29.57 -3.20
CA ASP A 588 -21.51 30.96 -3.25
C ASP A 588 -22.71 31.88 -2.92
N VAL A 589 -22.49 32.88 -2.07
CA VAL A 589 -23.43 33.99 -1.91
C VAL A 589 -23.26 34.97 -3.08
N THR A 590 -24.26 35.04 -3.96
CA THR A 590 -24.23 35.83 -5.20
C THR A 590 -23.64 37.24 -5.01
N ASN A 591 -22.66 37.59 -5.86
CA ASN A 591 -21.93 38.86 -5.86
C ASN A 591 -21.23 39.18 -4.51
N GLY A 592 -21.04 38.18 -3.66
CA GLY A 592 -20.53 38.34 -2.30
C GLY A 592 -21.34 39.33 -1.45
N SER A 593 -22.64 39.40 -1.66
CA SER A 593 -23.55 40.27 -0.91
C SER A 593 -23.55 39.96 0.59
N THR A 594 -23.81 40.96 1.42
CA THR A 594 -24.01 40.80 2.87
C THR A 594 -25.47 41.04 3.28
N ALA A 595 -26.36 41.30 2.32
CA ALA A 595 -27.78 41.55 2.56
C ALA A 595 -28.57 40.26 2.79
N ASN A 596 -29.67 40.37 3.55
CA ASN A 596 -30.68 39.33 3.67
C ASN A 596 -31.35 39.09 2.32
N GLY A 597 -31.66 37.83 2.01
CA GLY A 597 -32.31 37.44 0.76
C GLY A 597 -31.38 37.33 -0.43
N ALA A 598 -30.07 37.54 -0.26
CA ALA A 598 -29.12 37.29 -1.33
C ALA A 598 -29.12 35.79 -1.68
N ALA A 599 -29.29 35.49 -2.97
CA ALA A 599 -29.38 34.13 -3.48
C ALA A 599 -28.07 33.35 -3.30
N ILE A 600 -28.22 32.08 -2.99
CA ILE A 600 -27.14 31.10 -3.03
C ILE A 600 -27.12 30.46 -4.40
N ILE A 601 -25.95 30.53 -5.02
CA ILE A 601 -25.65 29.97 -6.33
C ILE A 601 -24.46 29.03 -6.21
N GLN A 602 -24.11 28.34 -7.30
CA GLN A 602 -22.76 27.80 -7.45
C GLN A 602 -21.90 28.75 -8.31
N TRP A 603 -20.61 28.79 -8.01
CA TRP A 603 -19.64 29.52 -8.80
C TRP A 603 -18.28 28.81 -8.78
N ALA A 604 -17.44 29.06 -9.79
CA ALA A 604 -16.04 28.65 -9.79
C ALA A 604 -15.35 29.05 -8.47
N ASP A 605 -14.57 28.13 -7.91
CA ASP A 605 -13.81 28.40 -6.69
C ASP A 605 -12.78 29.52 -6.97
N ASN A 606 -12.95 30.65 -6.28
CA ASN A 606 -12.06 31.80 -6.35
C ASN A 606 -11.52 32.16 -4.96
N ASP A 607 -11.70 31.25 -4.00
CA ASP A 607 -11.34 31.40 -2.60
C ASP A 607 -11.92 32.64 -1.89
N GLY A 608 -12.96 33.25 -2.45
CA GLY A 608 -13.61 34.41 -1.85
C GLY A 608 -14.32 34.07 -0.54
N ASN A 609 -14.27 34.97 0.44
CA ASN A 609 -14.94 34.78 1.75
C ASN A 609 -16.46 34.52 1.63
N ASN A 610 -17.11 34.87 0.52
CA ASN A 610 -18.52 34.56 0.24
C ASN A 610 -18.76 33.09 -0.15
N GLN A 611 -17.71 32.31 -0.40
CA GLN A 611 -17.74 30.88 -0.73
C GLN A 611 -17.39 29.99 0.47
N GLN A 612 -17.03 30.59 1.61
CA GLN A 612 -16.55 29.89 2.79
C GLN A 612 -17.59 29.90 3.90
N TRP A 613 -17.83 28.74 4.50
CA TRP A 613 -18.93 28.48 5.42
C TRP A 613 -18.43 27.75 6.66
N LYS A 614 -18.81 28.22 7.83
CA LYS A 614 -18.58 27.52 9.10
C LYS A 614 -19.76 26.62 9.41
N VAL A 615 -19.50 25.35 9.66
CA VAL A 615 -20.51 24.40 10.14
C VAL A 615 -20.61 24.54 11.67
N VAL A 616 -21.77 24.92 12.18
CA VAL A 616 -22.02 25.13 13.62
C VAL A 616 -23.10 24.14 14.07
N ASP A 617 -22.73 23.16 14.89
CA ASP A 617 -23.69 22.23 15.50
C ASP A 617 -24.68 23.00 16.40
N VAL A 618 -25.97 22.68 16.25
CA VAL A 618 -27.06 23.25 17.06
C VAL A 618 -27.87 22.18 17.80
N GLY A 619 -27.35 20.94 17.87
CA GLY A 619 -27.93 19.83 18.59
C GLY A 619 -29.02 19.08 17.80
N GLY A 620 -29.35 17.87 18.26
CA GLY A 620 -30.37 17.03 17.64
C GLY A 620 -30.00 16.51 16.24
N GLY A 621 -28.71 16.53 15.89
CA GLY A 621 -28.21 16.12 14.57
C GLY A 621 -28.36 17.17 13.46
N TYR A 622 -28.54 18.44 13.82
CA TYR A 622 -28.65 19.56 12.89
C TYR A 622 -27.55 20.59 13.11
N SER A 623 -27.12 21.22 12.02
CA SER A 623 -26.14 22.29 12.01
C SER A 623 -26.67 23.53 11.30
N LYS A 624 -26.02 24.67 11.52
CA LYS A 624 -26.11 25.88 10.69
C LYS A 624 -24.87 26.01 9.83
N LEU A 625 -25.01 26.60 8.65
CA LEU A 625 -23.91 26.96 7.77
C LEU A 625 -23.78 28.49 7.78
N VAL A 626 -22.75 29.02 8.42
CA VAL A 626 -22.52 30.46 8.61
C VAL A 626 -21.50 30.96 7.58
N ASN A 627 -21.87 31.90 6.73
CA ASN A 627 -20.97 32.47 5.72
C ASN A 627 -19.87 33.33 6.35
N ARG A 628 -18.61 33.13 5.94
CA ARG A 628 -17.44 33.85 6.48
C ARG A 628 -17.50 35.36 6.24
N LYS A 629 -17.99 35.79 5.07
CA LYS A 629 -18.04 37.22 4.69
C LYS A 629 -19.13 37.99 5.43
N SER A 630 -20.33 37.40 5.54
CA SER A 630 -21.52 38.13 6.01
C SER A 630 -21.91 37.83 7.46
N GLY A 631 -21.43 36.72 8.03
CA GLY A 631 -21.88 36.19 9.33
C GLY A 631 -23.32 35.67 9.33
N LYS A 632 -23.98 35.59 8.15
CA LYS A 632 -25.36 35.11 7.99
C LYS A 632 -25.41 33.62 7.71
N VAL A 633 -26.59 33.02 7.84
CA VAL A 633 -26.79 31.57 7.70
C VAL A 633 -27.49 31.19 6.41
N LEU A 634 -27.20 29.99 5.91
CA LEU A 634 -27.93 29.34 4.82
C LEU A 634 -29.39 29.11 5.22
N ASP A 635 -30.32 29.61 4.40
CA ASP A 635 -31.74 29.71 4.69
C ASP A 635 -32.58 29.30 3.45
N VAL A 636 -33.68 28.57 3.65
CA VAL A 636 -34.68 28.33 2.59
C VAL A 636 -35.66 29.51 2.54
N ASP A 637 -35.71 30.21 1.39
CA ASP A 637 -36.51 31.43 1.23
C ASP A 637 -37.98 31.23 1.61
N ALA A 638 -38.53 32.26 2.25
CA ALA A 638 -39.89 32.30 2.81
C ALA A 638 -40.28 31.10 3.69
N ARG A 639 -39.31 30.33 4.21
CA ARG A 639 -39.53 29.06 4.92
C ARG A 639 -40.32 28.04 4.10
N SER A 640 -40.19 28.08 2.79
CA SER A 640 -40.93 27.21 1.89
C SER A 640 -40.65 25.74 2.18
N THR A 641 -41.66 24.90 1.97
CA THR A 641 -41.56 23.44 1.96
C THR A 641 -41.73 22.87 0.57
N GLU A 642 -41.65 23.67 -0.49
CA GLU A 642 -41.85 23.21 -1.87
C GLU A 642 -40.53 22.94 -2.59
N ASN A 643 -40.58 22.05 -3.57
CA ASN A 643 -39.48 21.83 -4.53
C ASN A 643 -39.24 23.11 -5.34
N GLY A 644 -37.97 23.44 -5.60
CA GLY A 644 -37.61 24.63 -6.37
C GLY A 644 -37.50 25.91 -5.55
N ALA A 645 -37.75 25.86 -4.23
CA ALA A 645 -37.55 27.04 -3.39
C ALA A 645 -36.05 27.39 -3.31
N GLN A 646 -35.75 28.67 -3.53
CA GLN A 646 -34.39 29.21 -3.54
C GLN A 646 -33.73 29.11 -2.16
N LEU A 647 -32.46 28.73 -2.13
CA LEU A 647 -31.63 28.96 -0.95
C LEU A 647 -31.06 30.38 -1.00
N ILE A 648 -31.12 31.04 0.14
CA ILE A 648 -30.65 32.40 0.36
C ILE A 648 -29.74 32.43 1.60
N GLN A 649 -29.08 33.56 1.85
CA GLN A 649 -28.59 33.87 3.19
C GLN A 649 -29.58 34.75 3.94
N TRP A 650 -29.66 34.57 5.26
CA TRP A 650 -30.46 35.42 6.13
C TRP A 650 -29.82 35.57 7.51
N THR A 651 -30.14 36.65 8.23
CA THR A 651 -29.78 36.81 9.64
C THR A 651 -30.29 35.62 10.44
N ASP A 652 -29.43 35.05 11.29
CA ASP A 652 -29.81 33.93 12.14
C ASP A 652 -30.98 34.33 13.05
N ASN A 653 -32.10 33.62 12.94
CA ASN A 653 -33.29 33.78 13.75
C ASN A 653 -33.72 32.47 14.43
N GLY A 654 -32.90 31.42 14.33
CA GLY A 654 -33.16 30.10 14.93
C GLY A 654 -34.25 29.27 14.25
N GLY A 655 -34.80 29.73 13.12
CA GLY A 655 -35.84 29.02 12.36
C GLY A 655 -35.38 27.66 11.81
N ASN A 656 -36.32 26.73 11.63
CA ASN A 656 -36.00 25.40 11.10
C ASN A 656 -35.53 25.42 9.64
N ASN A 657 -35.93 26.45 8.88
CA ASN A 657 -35.46 26.68 7.51
C ASN A 657 -33.98 27.09 7.44
N GLN A 658 -33.33 27.36 8.59
CA GLN A 658 -31.90 27.69 8.72
C GLN A 658 -31.07 26.52 9.28
N LYS A 659 -31.69 25.36 9.50
CA LYS A 659 -31.06 24.19 10.11
C LYS A 659 -30.95 23.07 9.10
N TRP A 660 -29.79 22.43 9.05
CA TRP A 660 -29.42 21.46 8.04
C TRP A 660 -28.86 20.19 8.68
N LYS A 661 -29.41 19.04 8.33
CA LYS A 661 -28.82 17.75 8.65
C LYS A 661 -27.83 17.38 7.56
N LEU A 662 -26.57 17.23 7.93
CA LEU A 662 -25.50 16.75 7.04
C LEU A 662 -25.57 15.22 7.03
N ILE A 663 -25.98 14.64 5.91
CA ILE A 663 -26.07 13.19 5.73
C ILE A 663 -24.89 12.75 4.87
N GLU A 664 -23.91 12.11 5.49
CA GLU A 664 -22.76 11.55 4.78
C GLU A 664 -23.21 10.52 3.73
N GLN A 665 -22.61 10.62 2.55
CA GLN A 665 -22.81 9.74 1.41
C GLN A 665 -21.56 8.88 1.27
N GLN A 666 -21.75 7.56 1.24
CA GLN A 666 -20.69 6.58 1.02
C GLN A 666 -20.26 6.52 -0.44
#